data_AF-A0A7H8GJV7-F1
#
_entry.id   AF-A0A7H8GJV7-F1
#
_cell.length_a   1.000
_cell.length_b   1.000
_cell.length_c   1.000
_cell.angle_alpha   90.00
_cell.angle_beta   90.00
_cell.angle_gamma   90.00
#
_symmetry.space_group_name_H-M   'P 1'
#
loop_
_entity.id
_entity.type
_entity.pdbx_description
1 polymer ?
#
loop_
_entity_poly.entity_id
_entity_poly.type
_entity_poly.pdbx_seq_one_letter_code
_entity_poly.pdbx_strand_id
1 'polypeptide(L)'
;MSRDDGEFGKHDGVNAGYAVFQLSRALTAIQRDADPQARNRVERWQRVVEHLMQGSAQYGSRVPFADLPQWVTLDVATGGFATGQLPAGGALTAYERQLAASISGIRAGHERFDLNIWHLSDVGVATLQERLASGTYQIDVPEEAAMLTVSWLLRHQRTDEARTLIEQIAPFFDRLRFFPTAVDEPPISTAEVHVFDNASVRQRLNRQLAQPRLAVQKHVVENRLPLYDAAVSLFLLTCQDGWPCKHFPEGWFERATALGAQIARTCSAEHRSNGPFKTRAAELFALLGQCLRDQASLTGRQVGRIRRIVDDFVAKHGHPESDAHSLKRAEQRQHVAAPGHHLIARAVSARLVSHPGSDGVSDFSPLLEPITDEEAKRHQLTLGVMIPPAVRRRLERCRKGTIAELIDHGLISSADTVAQVLPAMTAQICSSVYRDGMLQSLAGATYRAFRRRRSLLLLNLQSQVKIAELPWVAALEGEREASDISATGARQALLEASAMTLSAFPQAILPNKLLQEFVSLAETAKLELPFVDEVAADIFMGAFSTKFTRAARQSARFMAGTLYARYYDIDTDGLAGLPDQRRNNSRDALATLCAQRANATFGTWRPAVNGTILEQQQILTTQNLALLFGELNLKILLHHRLSALALACFEWICKRQQMHITHYHARLVMLKNTAYAWRQMMFYLSMLDGELLRSALDSLESHFAAQSSEFRERFLPVMIGLRVAAAGHQLTLSRQKDEGARVFLGWTTERHWLMPL
;
A
#
# COMPACT_ATOMS: atom_id res chain seq x y z
N MET A 1 10.74 -9.32 -16.54
CA MET A 1 10.55 -8.88 -17.95
C MET A 1 11.64 -7.88 -18.37
N SER A 2 12.93 -8.06 -18.17
CA SER A 2 13.77 -9.15 -18.61
C SER A 2 15.00 -9.12 -17.70
N ARG A 3 15.19 -10.20 -16.95
CA ARG A 3 16.50 -10.72 -16.59
C ARG A 3 16.39 -12.18 -17.01
N ASP A 4 17.36 -12.64 -17.79
CA ASP A 4 17.54 -14.06 -18.00
C ASP A 4 17.78 -14.70 -16.64
N ASP A 5 16.75 -15.34 -16.09
CA ASP A 5 16.90 -16.35 -15.05
C ASP A 5 17.30 -17.67 -15.76
N GLY A 6 18.40 -17.62 -16.50
CA GLY A 6 18.89 -18.69 -17.38
C GLY A 6 19.63 -19.81 -16.68
N GLU A 7 19.76 -19.77 -15.36
CA GLU A 7 20.46 -20.78 -14.57
C GLU A 7 19.67 -21.20 -13.33
N PHE A 8 18.50 -21.82 -13.52
CA PHE A 8 17.92 -22.64 -12.46
C PHE A 8 17.41 -23.96 -13.06
N GLY A 9 18.01 -25.06 -12.59
CA GLY A 9 17.81 -26.39 -13.12
C GLY A 9 16.36 -26.87 -13.02
N LYS A 10 16.00 -27.81 -13.90
CA LYS A 10 14.65 -28.40 -14.07
C LYS A 10 14.04 -29.07 -12.82
N HIS A 11 14.67 -29.01 -11.65
CA HIS A 11 14.24 -29.74 -10.46
C HIS A 11 14.30 -29.01 -9.11
N ASP A 12 14.68 -27.73 -9.04
CA ASP A 12 14.78 -27.05 -7.73
C ASP A 12 13.51 -26.27 -7.37
N GLY A 13 13.10 -26.39 -6.11
CA GLY A 13 11.77 -26.08 -5.58
C GLY A 13 11.17 -24.73 -5.98
N VAL A 14 9.84 -24.74 -6.11
CA VAL A 14 8.97 -23.61 -6.46
C VAL A 14 9.51 -22.29 -5.89
N ASN A 15 10.04 -21.45 -6.78
CA ASN A 15 10.27 -20.03 -6.55
C ASN A 15 11.22 -19.70 -5.36
N ALA A 16 12.14 -20.61 -5.01
CA ALA A 16 13.14 -20.40 -3.95
C ALA A 16 14.01 -19.14 -4.19
N GLY A 17 14.33 -18.87 -5.46
CA GLY A 17 15.06 -17.65 -5.86
C GLY A 17 14.34 -16.36 -5.49
N TYR A 18 13.01 -16.31 -5.58
CA TYR A 18 12.22 -15.15 -5.16
C TYR A 18 12.29 -14.94 -3.64
N ALA A 19 12.16 -16.00 -2.84
CA ALA A 19 12.24 -15.90 -1.39
C ALA A 19 13.64 -15.39 -0.93
N VAL A 20 14.71 -15.94 -1.52
CA VAL A 20 16.09 -15.49 -1.24
C VAL A 20 16.32 -14.04 -1.69
N PHE A 21 15.81 -13.65 -2.86
CA PHE A 21 15.86 -12.26 -3.33
C PHE A 21 15.15 -11.30 -2.38
N GLN A 22 13.98 -11.69 -1.85
CA GLN A 22 13.24 -10.89 -0.89
C GLN A 22 13.97 -10.73 0.45
N LEU A 23 14.62 -11.79 0.93
CA LEU A 23 15.48 -11.74 2.11
C LEU A 23 16.66 -10.78 1.90
N SER A 24 17.36 -10.90 0.78
CA SER A 24 18.46 -9.98 0.40
C SER A 24 17.99 -8.52 0.39
N ARG A 25 16.85 -8.25 -0.24
CA ARG A 25 16.24 -6.92 -0.29
C ARG A 25 15.88 -6.39 1.09
N ALA A 26 15.39 -7.24 1.99
CA ALA A 26 15.07 -6.86 3.36
C ALA A 26 16.33 -6.53 4.17
N LEU A 27 17.41 -7.29 4.01
CA LEU A 27 18.71 -7.04 4.65
C LEU A 27 19.34 -5.70 4.19
N THR A 28 19.29 -5.40 2.89
CA THR A 28 19.78 -4.10 2.37
C THR A 28 18.99 -2.92 2.93
N ALA A 29 17.70 -3.09 3.21
CA ALA A 29 16.87 -2.03 3.78
C ALA A 29 17.23 -1.72 5.25
N ILE A 30 17.57 -2.73 6.06
CA ILE A 30 17.99 -2.55 7.47
C ILE A 30 19.26 -1.71 7.58
N GLN A 31 20.20 -1.86 6.65
CA GLN A 31 21.44 -1.07 6.66
C GLN A 31 21.21 0.44 6.49
N ARG A 32 20.02 0.83 6.02
CA ARG A 32 19.63 2.23 5.81
C ARG A 32 18.69 2.76 6.89
N ASP A 33 17.89 1.90 7.53
CA ASP A 33 16.92 2.26 8.56
C ASP A 33 16.90 1.22 9.70
N ALA A 34 17.23 1.63 10.92
CA ALA A 34 17.14 0.81 12.13
C ALA A 34 15.70 0.68 12.68
N ASP A 35 14.70 0.57 11.80
CA ASP A 35 13.28 0.47 12.18
C ASP A 35 12.92 -0.98 12.59
N PRO A 36 12.24 -1.20 13.74
CA PRO A 36 11.64 -2.49 14.10
C PRO A 36 10.85 -3.17 12.97
N GLN A 37 10.18 -2.41 12.09
CA GLN A 37 9.47 -3.01 10.94
C GLN A 37 10.40 -3.67 9.92
N ALA A 38 11.62 -3.14 9.75
CA ALA A 38 12.61 -3.71 8.86
C ALA A 38 13.15 -5.04 9.40
N ARG A 39 13.36 -5.13 10.73
CA ARG A 39 13.75 -6.39 11.41
C ARG A 39 12.70 -7.48 11.28
N ASN A 40 11.43 -7.18 11.57
CA ASN A 40 10.33 -8.13 11.41
C ASN A 40 10.23 -8.67 9.97
N ARG A 41 10.50 -7.81 8.98
CA ARG A 41 10.52 -8.22 7.56
C ARG A 41 11.65 -9.21 7.27
N VAL A 42 12.83 -9.01 7.85
CA VAL A 42 13.96 -9.95 7.71
C VAL A 42 13.64 -11.28 8.38
N GLU A 43 13.17 -11.28 9.62
CA GLU A 43 12.79 -12.49 10.36
C GLU A 43 11.73 -13.31 9.60
N ARG A 44 10.72 -12.65 9.03
CA ARG A 44 9.70 -13.32 8.21
C ARG A 44 10.29 -14.03 7.00
N TRP A 45 11.15 -13.35 6.24
CA TRP A 45 11.75 -13.96 5.05
C TRP A 45 12.80 -15.01 5.39
N GLN A 46 13.50 -14.86 6.51
CA GLN A 46 14.42 -15.86 7.01
C GLN A 46 13.68 -17.18 7.30
N ARG A 47 12.55 -17.14 8.02
CA ARG A 47 11.72 -18.33 8.29
C ARG A 47 11.24 -19.02 7.01
N VAL A 48 10.79 -18.26 6.01
CA VAL A 48 10.37 -18.82 4.72
C VAL A 48 11.53 -19.57 4.05
N VAL A 49 12.73 -18.99 4.06
CA VAL A 49 13.93 -19.63 3.49
C VAL A 49 14.34 -20.86 4.30
N GLU A 50 14.27 -20.82 5.64
CA GLU A 50 14.54 -21.98 6.50
C GLU A 50 13.58 -23.14 6.20
N HIS A 51 12.28 -22.87 6.07
CA HIS A 51 11.30 -23.90 5.69
C HIS A 51 11.54 -24.47 4.29
N LEU A 52 11.94 -23.64 3.33
CA LEU A 52 12.34 -24.08 1.99
C LEU A 52 13.56 -25.01 2.04
N MET A 53 14.60 -24.64 2.80
CA MET A 53 15.83 -25.42 2.91
C MET A 53 15.63 -26.75 3.64
N GLN A 54 14.74 -26.77 4.64
CA GLN A 54 14.42 -27.97 5.41
C GLN A 54 13.39 -28.88 4.72
N GLY A 55 12.70 -28.39 3.67
CA GLY A 55 11.58 -29.11 3.05
C GLY A 55 10.36 -29.27 3.97
N SER A 56 10.25 -28.46 5.02
CA SER A 56 9.18 -28.55 6.03
C SER A 56 7.90 -27.82 5.61
N ALA A 57 7.91 -27.10 4.47
CA ALA A 57 6.74 -26.46 3.89
C ALA A 57 6.57 -26.78 2.39
N GLN A 58 5.35 -27.14 1.99
CA GLN A 58 4.96 -27.38 0.60
C GLN A 58 4.28 -26.15 -0.01
N TYR A 59 5.08 -25.17 -0.44
CA TYR A 59 4.57 -23.97 -1.11
C TYR A 59 3.88 -24.29 -2.45
N GLY A 60 2.81 -23.56 -2.77
CA GLY A 60 1.93 -23.88 -3.91
C GLY A 60 0.73 -24.76 -3.53
N SER A 61 0.61 -25.15 -2.26
CA SER A 61 -0.51 -25.90 -1.68
C SER A 61 -1.38 -25.01 -0.79
N ARG A 62 -2.68 -25.30 -0.73
CA ARG A 62 -3.61 -24.75 0.27
C ARG A 62 -3.36 -25.27 1.69
N VAL A 63 -2.57 -26.33 1.83
CA VAL A 63 -2.08 -26.88 3.10
C VAL A 63 -0.54 -26.96 3.01
N PRO A 64 0.19 -25.86 3.28
CA PRO A 64 1.64 -25.85 3.16
C PRO A 64 2.35 -26.63 4.28
N PHE A 65 1.70 -26.86 5.42
CA PHE A 65 2.24 -27.62 6.55
C PHE A 65 1.34 -28.82 6.85
N ALA A 66 1.90 -30.02 6.86
CA ALA A 66 1.13 -31.27 6.92
C ALA A 66 0.42 -31.50 8.26
N ASP A 67 0.93 -30.92 9.35
CA ASP A 67 0.39 -31.02 10.70
C ASP A 67 -0.72 -29.99 10.99
N LEU A 68 -1.03 -29.12 10.02
CA LEU A 68 -2.02 -28.07 10.17
C LEU A 68 -3.19 -28.28 9.19
N PRO A 69 -4.45 -28.25 9.67
CA PRO A 69 -5.59 -28.34 8.79
C PRO A 69 -5.77 -27.03 8.01
N GLN A 70 -6.42 -27.13 6.85
CA GLN A 70 -6.57 -26.01 5.91
C GLN A 70 -7.26 -24.76 6.50
N TRP A 71 -8.11 -24.92 7.51
CA TRP A 71 -8.85 -23.80 8.10
C TRP A 71 -7.97 -22.91 8.97
N VAL A 72 -6.82 -23.40 9.45
CA VAL A 72 -5.88 -22.64 10.28
C VAL A 72 -5.31 -21.45 9.51
N THR A 73 -5.36 -20.30 10.16
CA THR A 73 -4.80 -19.06 9.67
C THR A 73 -3.29 -19.09 9.84
N LEU A 74 -2.60 -18.86 8.73
CA LEU A 74 -1.15 -18.76 8.68
C LEU A 74 -0.74 -17.29 8.55
N ASP A 75 0.39 -16.94 9.16
CA ASP A 75 1.09 -15.71 8.81
C ASP A 75 1.75 -15.88 7.42
N VAL A 76 1.53 -14.91 6.53
CA VAL A 76 1.94 -15.02 5.13
C VAL A 76 2.71 -13.77 4.70
N ALA A 77 3.92 -14.00 4.19
CA ALA A 77 4.77 -12.98 3.61
C ALA A 77 4.26 -12.51 2.22
N THR A 78 4.80 -11.40 1.73
CA THR A 78 4.43 -10.86 0.42
C THR A 78 4.71 -11.88 -0.69
N GLY A 79 3.73 -12.17 -1.55
CA GLY A 79 3.84 -13.20 -2.58
C GLY A 79 3.23 -14.55 -2.19
N GLY A 80 2.61 -14.65 -1.01
CA GLY A 80 1.81 -15.83 -0.64
C GLY A 80 2.57 -16.93 0.10
N PHE A 81 3.80 -16.66 0.55
CA PHE A 81 4.62 -17.62 1.30
C PHE A 81 4.25 -17.63 2.78
N ALA A 82 3.70 -18.74 3.26
CA ALA A 82 3.46 -18.95 4.69
C ALA A 82 4.78 -19.01 5.48
N THR A 83 4.83 -18.33 6.63
CA THR A 83 6.03 -18.22 7.49
C THR A 83 6.10 -19.30 8.57
N GLY A 84 5.09 -20.16 8.68
CA GLY A 84 4.93 -21.17 9.74
C GLY A 84 4.36 -20.62 11.05
N GLN A 85 4.29 -19.30 11.21
CA GLN A 85 3.68 -18.70 12.40
C GLN A 85 2.15 -18.76 12.33
N LEU A 86 1.55 -19.01 13.49
CA LEU A 86 0.11 -19.06 13.69
C LEU A 86 -0.32 -17.78 14.42
N PRO A 87 -1.08 -16.87 13.80
CA PRO A 87 -1.54 -15.65 14.46
C PRO A 87 -2.34 -15.91 15.75
N ALA A 88 -3.13 -17.00 15.79
CA ALA A 88 -3.82 -17.46 16.99
C ALA A 88 -2.93 -18.27 17.96
N GLY A 89 -1.68 -18.59 17.59
CA GLY A 89 -0.82 -19.53 18.32
C GLY A 89 0.57 -19.04 18.71
N GLY A 90 0.92 -17.79 18.44
CA GLY A 90 2.20 -17.20 18.83
C GLY A 90 2.40 -17.06 20.35
N ALA A 91 3.31 -16.17 20.75
CA ALA A 91 3.49 -15.84 22.17
C ALA A 91 2.17 -15.35 22.79
N LEU A 92 1.91 -15.71 24.06
CA LEU A 92 0.72 -15.25 24.78
C LEU A 92 0.58 -13.73 24.67
N THR A 93 -0.62 -13.28 24.30
CA THR A 93 -0.97 -11.86 24.30
C THR A 93 -1.05 -11.30 25.72
N ALA A 94 -1.09 -9.97 25.85
CA ALA A 94 -1.29 -9.33 27.14
C ALA A 94 -2.61 -9.79 27.79
N TYR A 95 -3.66 -9.92 26.98
CA TYR A 95 -4.97 -10.41 27.41
C TYR A 95 -4.92 -11.87 27.89
N GLU A 96 -4.30 -12.79 27.14
CA GLU A 96 -4.13 -14.19 27.58
C GLU A 96 -3.40 -14.29 28.92
N ARG A 97 -2.33 -13.50 29.13
CA ARG A 97 -1.58 -13.50 30.40
C ARG A 97 -2.44 -13.00 31.56
N GLN A 98 -3.21 -11.93 31.33
CA GLN A 98 -4.10 -11.38 32.35
C GLN A 98 -5.22 -12.36 32.71
N LEU A 99 -5.83 -12.99 31.70
CA LEU A 99 -6.87 -13.98 31.90
C LEU A 99 -6.34 -15.21 32.64
N ALA A 100 -5.18 -15.73 32.24
CA ALA A 100 -4.50 -16.85 32.91
C ALA A 100 -4.21 -16.55 34.39
N ALA A 101 -3.80 -15.31 34.71
CA ALA A 101 -3.56 -14.90 36.09
C ALA A 101 -4.84 -14.75 36.93
N SER A 102 -5.99 -14.51 36.29
CA SER A 102 -7.28 -14.33 36.97
C SER A 102 -8.00 -15.64 37.29
N ILE A 103 -7.63 -16.75 36.65
CA ILE A 103 -8.28 -18.05 36.77
C ILE A 103 -7.40 -18.99 37.60
N SER A 104 -7.96 -19.57 38.67
CA SER A 104 -7.26 -20.58 39.46
C SER A 104 -7.10 -21.89 38.68
N GLY A 105 -5.93 -22.50 38.75
CA GLY A 105 -5.65 -23.82 38.14
C GLY A 105 -5.01 -23.78 36.75
N ILE A 106 -4.76 -22.60 36.18
CA ILE A 106 -4.01 -22.46 34.93
C ILE A 106 -2.53 -22.78 35.17
N ARG A 107 -1.98 -23.76 34.44
CA ARG A 107 -0.60 -24.22 34.60
C ARG A 107 0.36 -23.39 33.74
N ALA A 108 1.46 -22.96 34.34
CA ALA A 108 2.51 -22.25 33.62
C ALA A 108 3.09 -23.12 32.50
N GLY A 109 3.25 -22.56 31.30
CA GLY A 109 3.67 -23.28 30.09
C GLY A 109 2.55 -24.06 29.37
N HIS A 110 1.37 -24.21 29.97
CA HIS A 110 0.19 -24.84 29.37
C HIS A 110 -1.02 -23.89 29.33
N GLU A 111 -0.78 -22.58 29.47
CA GLU A 111 -1.83 -21.59 29.69
C GLU A 111 -2.88 -21.64 28.59
N ARG A 112 -2.47 -21.78 27.32
CA ARG A 112 -3.42 -21.80 26.19
C ARG A 112 -4.35 -23.01 26.21
N PHE A 113 -3.80 -24.19 26.51
CA PHE A 113 -4.60 -25.41 26.65
C PHE A 113 -5.62 -25.24 27.78
N ASP A 114 -5.15 -24.81 28.96
CA ASP A 114 -5.97 -24.66 30.14
C ASP A 114 -7.04 -23.56 29.97
N LEU A 115 -6.71 -22.46 29.29
CA LEU A 115 -7.67 -21.42 28.95
C LEU A 115 -8.76 -21.91 27.98
N ASN A 116 -8.40 -22.66 26.93
CA ASN A 116 -9.40 -23.23 26.02
C ASN A 116 -10.32 -24.21 26.76
N ILE A 117 -9.77 -25.06 27.65
CA ILE A 117 -10.55 -25.98 28.49
C ILE A 117 -11.44 -25.23 29.48
N TRP A 118 -10.94 -24.17 30.11
CA TRP A 118 -11.72 -23.37 31.05
C TRP A 118 -12.97 -22.76 30.40
N HIS A 119 -12.89 -22.34 29.13
CA HIS A 119 -14.04 -21.84 28.37
C HIS A 119 -15.13 -22.90 28.11
N LEU A 120 -14.83 -24.19 28.29
CA LEU A 120 -15.79 -25.30 28.23
C LEU A 120 -16.41 -25.64 29.60
N SER A 121 -15.95 -25.02 30.69
CA SER A 121 -16.60 -25.14 32.01
C SER A 121 -17.92 -24.35 32.06
N ASP A 122 -18.79 -24.64 33.02
CA ASP A 122 -20.06 -23.92 33.20
C ASP A 122 -19.85 -22.40 33.31
N VAL A 123 -18.83 -21.97 34.05
CA VAL A 123 -18.47 -20.55 34.23
C VAL A 123 -17.95 -19.95 32.93
N GLY A 124 -17.10 -20.68 32.22
CA GLY A 124 -16.54 -20.24 30.93
C GLY A 124 -17.60 -20.10 29.84
N VAL A 125 -18.50 -21.08 29.74
CA VAL A 125 -19.64 -21.05 28.81
C VAL A 125 -20.56 -19.89 29.15
N ALA A 126 -20.92 -19.69 30.42
CA ALA A 126 -21.76 -18.56 30.84
C ALA A 126 -21.11 -17.21 30.49
N THR A 127 -19.80 -17.07 30.70
CA THR A 127 -19.04 -15.86 30.32
C THR A 127 -19.11 -15.61 28.81
N LEU A 128 -18.98 -16.64 27.98
CA LEU A 128 -19.10 -16.52 26.53
C LEU A 128 -20.53 -16.17 26.08
N GLN A 129 -21.55 -16.73 26.75
CA GLN A 129 -22.96 -16.42 26.46
C GLN A 129 -23.31 -14.97 26.80
N GLU A 130 -22.78 -14.45 27.91
CA GLU A 130 -22.93 -13.04 28.27
C GLU A 130 -22.31 -12.14 27.20
N ARG A 131 -21.08 -12.44 26.77
CA ARG A 131 -20.40 -11.69 25.70
C ARG A 131 -21.14 -11.73 24.38
N LEU A 132 -21.71 -12.88 24.01
CA LEU A 132 -22.55 -12.99 22.82
C LEU A 132 -23.77 -12.09 22.91
N ALA A 133 -24.41 -12.02 24.08
CA ALA A 133 -25.59 -11.21 24.30
C ALA A 133 -25.29 -9.71 24.33
N SER A 134 -24.17 -9.29 24.91
CA SER A 134 -23.76 -7.89 25.03
C SER A 134 -22.99 -7.36 23.80
N GLY A 135 -22.44 -8.25 22.97
CA GLY A 135 -21.54 -7.88 21.87
C GLY A 135 -20.16 -7.41 22.30
N THR A 136 -19.77 -7.61 23.56
CA THR A 136 -18.52 -7.12 24.17
C THR A 136 -17.35 -8.06 23.92
N TYR A 137 -17.07 -8.32 22.65
CA TYR A 137 -15.96 -9.17 22.20
C TYR A 137 -15.34 -8.66 20.89
N GLN A 138 -14.06 -8.99 20.70
CA GLN A 138 -13.32 -8.72 19.48
C GLN A 138 -12.74 -10.03 18.92
N ILE A 139 -12.93 -10.21 17.62
CA ILE A 139 -12.37 -11.31 16.82
C ILE A 139 -11.34 -10.70 15.86
N ASP A 140 -10.07 -10.97 16.11
CA ASP A 140 -8.95 -10.54 15.30
C ASP A 140 -8.56 -11.59 14.26
N VAL A 141 -8.66 -12.86 14.64
CA VAL A 141 -8.40 -14.02 13.80
C VAL A 141 -9.60 -14.97 13.84
N PRO A 142 -9.99 -15.61 12.72
CA PRO A 142 -11.22 -16.39 12.64
C PRO A 142 -11.39 -17.46 13.72
N GLU A 143 -10.29 -18.07 14.17
CA GLU A 143 -10.26 -19.13 15.18
C GLU A 143 -10.92 -18.73 16.50
N GLU A 144 -10.85 -17.45 16.87
CA GLU A 144 -11.42 -16.92 18.11
C GLU A 144 -12.95 -16.95 18.15
N ALA A 145 -13.58 -17.15 16.99
CA ALA A 145 -15.02 -17.33 16.89
C ALA A 145 -15.48 -18.71 17.37
N ALA A 146 -14.59 -19.71 17.42
CA ALA A 146 -14.99 -21.10 17.59
C ALA A 146 -15.69 -21.35 18.94
N MET A 147 -15.12 -20.86 20.05
CA MET A 147 -15.75 -21.03 21.37
C MET A 147 -17.03 -20.22 21.55
N LEU A 148 -17.15 -19.08 20.87
CA LEU A 148 -18.41 -18.33 20.81
C LEU A 148 -19.49 -19.15 20.06
N THR A 149 -19.14 -19.78 18.93
CA THR A 149 -20.07 -20.69 18.23
C THR A 149 -20.47 -21.88 19.11
N VAL A 150 -19.51 -22.53 19.79
CA VAL A 150 -19.81 -23.63 20.74
C VAL A 150 -20.79 -23.16 21.82
N SER A 151 -20.52 -22.00 22.43
CA SER A 151 -21.37 -21.40 23.46
C SER A 151 -22.80 -21.11 22.96
N TRP A 152 -22.93 -20.63 21.71
CA TRP A 152 -24.21 -20.41 21.06
C TRP A 152 -24.98 -21.72 20.81
N LEU A 153 -24.31 -22.77 20.31
CA LEU A 153 -24.90 -24.09 20.09
C LEU A 153 -25.42 -24.71 21.39
N LEU A 154 -24.63 -24.63 22.47
CA LEU A 154 -25.02 -25.12 23.80
C LEU A 154 -26.24 -24.36 24.35
N ARG A 155 -26.30 -23.04 24.16
CA ARG A 155 -27.46 -22.22 24.55
C ARG A 155 -28.76 -22.69 23.87
N HIS A 156 -28.65 -23.17 22.63
CA HIS A 156 -29.78 -23.67 21.84
C HIS A 156 -29.99 -25.19 21.94
N GLN A 157 -29.36 -25.85 22.93
CA GLN A 157 -29.48 -27.30 23.16
C GLN A 157 -28.97 -28.18 22.00
N ARG A 158 -28.11 -27.63 21.13
CA ARG A 158 -27.49 -28.35 20.00
C ARG A 158 -26.19 -29.01 20.42
N THR A 159 -26.28 -29.88 21.43
CA THR A 159 -25.12 -30.46 22.12
C THR A 159 -24.26 -31.34 21.20
N ASP A 160 -24.88 -32.09 20.29
CA ASP A 160 -24.12 -32.95 19.36
C ASP A 160 -23.24 -32.14 18.40
N GLU A 161 -23.77 -31.04 17.87
CA GLU A 161 -23.01 -30.17 16.97
C GLU A 161 -21.90 -29.41 17.69
N ALA A 162 -22.17 -28.97 18.92
CA ALA A 162 -21.14 -28.40 19.79
C ALA A 162 -20.01 -29.41 20.05
N ARG A 163 -20.35 -30.66 20.36
CA ARG A 163 -19.40 -31.76 20.57
C ARG A 163 -18.58 -32.04 19.31
N THR A 164 -19.21 -32.17 18.15
CA THR A 164 -18.51 -32.38 16.87
C THR A 164 -17.55 -31.23 16.55
N LEU A 165 -17.95 -29.98 16.82
CA LEU A 165 -17.07 -28.83 16.65
C LEU A 165 -15.87 -28.89 17.60
N ILE A 166 -16.09 -29.20 18.88
CA ILE A 166 -15.03 -29.36 19.90
C ILE A 166 -14.05 -30.46 19.47
N GLU A 167 -14.52 -31.63 19.02
CA GLU A 167 -13.68 -32.74 18.56
C GLU A 167 -12.74 -32.34 17.42
N GLN A 168 -13.14 -31.40 16.56
CA GLN A 168 -12.30 -30.89 15.47
C GLN A 168 -11.22 -29.90 15.94
N ILE A 169 -11.49 -29.10 16.97
CA ILE A 169 -10.58 -28.03 17.44
C ILE A 169 -9.72 -28.44 18.64
N ALA A 170 -10.18 -29.39 19.45
CA ALA A 170 -9.50 -29.88 20.64
C ALA A 170 -8.05 -30.36 20.40
N PRO A 171 -7.71 -31.01 19.26
CA PRO A 171 -6.32 -31.38 18.96
C PRO A 171 -5.34 -30.20 18.87
N PHE A 172 -5.84 -28.96 18.82
CA PHE A 172 -5.03 -27.75 18.69
C PHE A 172 -5.11 -26.82 19.91
N PHE A 173 -5.70 -27.25 21.03
CA PHE A 173 -5.91 -26.40 22.21
C PHE A 173 -4.63 -25.91 22.88
N ASP A 174 -3.54 -26.67 22.78
CA ASP A 174 -2.22 -26.28 23.25
C ASP A 174 -1.56 -25.23 22.34
N ARG A 175 -1.91 -25.24 21.05
CA ARG A 175 -1.28 -24.39 20.02
C ARG A 175 -2.06 -23.12 19.71
N LEU A 176 -3.39 -23.18 19.62
CA LEU A 176 -4.24 -22.11 19.07
C LEU A 176 -5.23 -21.57 20.10
N ARG A 177 -5.44 -20.25 20.10
CA ARG A 177 -6.49 -19.56 20.85
C ARG A 177 -7.81 -19.66 20.09
N PHE A 178 -8.85 -20.18 20.74
CA PHE A 178 -10.20 -20.34 20.17
C PHE A 178 -11.26 -19.44 20.83
N PHE A 179 -10.85 -18.53 21.71
CA PHE A 179 -11.71 -17.59 22.43
C PHE A 179 -11.38 -16.13 22.07
N PRO A 180 -12.36 -15.22 22.13
CA PRO A 180 -12.17 -13.83 21.73
C PRO A 180 -11.47 -12.99 22.79
N THR A 181 -11.02 -11.80 22.38
CA THR A 181 -10.59 -10.77 23.32
C THR A 181 -11.81 -10.03 23.89
N ALA A 182 -11.82 -9.77 25.19
CA ALA A 182 -12.82 -8.94 25.85
C ALA A 182 -12.63 -7.47 25.51
N VAL A 183 -13.72 -6.76 25.21
CA VAL A 183 -13.72 -5.30 25.04
C VAL A 183 -14.82 -4.68 25.90
N ASP A 184 -14.60 -3.46 26.37
CA ASP A 184 -15.55 -2.79 27.29
C ASP A 184 -16.80 -2.27 26.58
N GLU A 185 -16.68 -1.90 25.31
CA GLU A 185 -17.78 -1.40 24.49
C GLU A 185 -17.91 -2.20 23.19
N PRO A 186 -19.14 -2.42 22.68
CA PRO A 186 -19.33 -3.07 21.40
C PRO A 186 -18.77 -2.18 20.27
N PRO A 187 -18.15 -2.77 19.24
CA PRO A 187 -17.66 -2.00 18.10
C PRO A 187 -18.80 -1.24 17.40
N ILE A 188 -18.63 0.08 17.23
CA ILE A 188 -19.64 0.99 16.65
C ILE A 188 -19.94 0.62 15.19
N SER A 189 -21.19 0.85 14.79
CA SER A 189 -21.79 0.58 13.46
C SER A 189 -20.91 0.99 12.25
N THR A 190 -21.01 0.18 11.18
CA THR A 190 -20.05 0.05 10.07
C THR A 190 -20.19 1.05 8.91
N ALA A 191 -21.05 2.05 9.02
CA ALA A 191 -21.29 3.01 7.93
C ALA A 191 -20.05 3.90 7.65
N GLU A 192 -19.22 4.13 8.66
CA GLU A 192 -17.98 4.86 8.53
C GLU A 192 -16.78 3.95 8.73
N VAL A 193 -15.77 4.14 7.88
CA VAL A 193 -14.52 3.38 7.89
C VAL A 193 -13.34 4.33 8.02
N HIS A 194 -12.17 3.77 8.33
CA HIS A 194 -10.91 4.51 8.34
C HIS A 194 -9.81 3.64 7.69
N VAL A 195 -8.86 4.27 7.01
CA VAL A 195 -7.72 3.55 6.39
C VAL A 195 -6.56 3.38 7.38
N PHE A 196 -6.38 4.36 8.26
CA PHE A 196 -5.38 4.33 9.31
C PHE A 196 -6.04 4.60 10.65
N ASP A 197 -5.76 3.76 11.63
CA ASP A 197 -6.18 4.01 13.00
C ASP A 197 -5.40 5.20 13.62
N ASN A 198 -5.99 5.79 14.65
CA ASN A 198 -5.42 6.89 15.40
C ASN A 198 -4.03 6.54 15.97
N ALA A 199 -3.85 5.36 16.57
CA ALA A 199 -2.60 4.97 17.20
C ALA A 199 -1.42 4.92 16.20
N SER A 200 -1.66 4.44 14.99
CA SER A 200 -0.73 4.34 13.87
C SER A 200 -0.32 5.73 13.37
N VAL A 201 -1.28 6.65 13.23
CA VAL A 201 -1.00 8.04 12.84
C VAL A 201 -0.21 8.76 13.93
N ARG A 202 -0.61 8.61 15.19
CA ARG A 202 0.08 9.13 16.37
C ARG A 202 1.54 8.68 16.40
N GLN A 203 1.79 7.37 16.24
CA GLN A 203 3.14 6.83 16.21
C GLN A 203 3.99 7.42 15.07
N ARG A 204 3.41 7.58 13.88
CA ARG A 204 4.10 8.18 12.72
C ARG A 204 4.43 9.65 12.92
N LEU A 205 3.51 10.43 13.49
CA LEU A 205 3.75 11.84 13.82
C LEU A 205 4.85 11.99 14.88
N ASN A 206 4.81 11.17 15.94
CA ASN A 206 5.80 11.22 17.01
C ASN A 206 7.22 10.85 16.54
N ARG A 207 7.31 9.88 15.61
CA ARG A 207 8.59 9.43 15.01
C ARG A 207 9.09 10.31 13.87
N GLN A 208 8.37 11.39 13.52
CA GLN A 208 8.81 12.27 12.46
C GLN A 208 10.17 12.89 12.80
N LEU A 209 11.15 12.71 11.90
CA LEU A 209 12.49 13.28 12.06
C LEU A 209 12.54 14.71 11.50
N ALA A 210 13.49 15.49 12.03
CA ALA A 210 13.85 16.78 11.45
C ALA A 210 14.32 16.58 10.00
N GLN A 211 13.92 17.47 9.09
CA GLN A 211 14.44 17.43 7.73
C GLN A 211 15.92 17.82 7.75
N PRO A 212 16.86 16.93 7.37
CA PRO A 212 18.28 17.17 7.61
C PRO A 212 18.79 18.45 6.95
N ARG A 213 18.32 18.76 5.73
CA ARG A 213 18.71 19.98 5.01
C ARG A 213 18.28 21.26 5.74
N LEU A 214 17.05 21.30 6.26
CA LEU A 214 16.54 22.46 6.99
C LEU A 214 17.21 22.59 8.37
N ALA A 215 17.46 21.47 9.04
CA ALA A 215 18.17 21.47 10.32
C ALA A 215 19.59 22.02 10.18
N VAL A 216 20.32 21.60 9.13
CA VAL A 216 21.65 22.13 8.80
C VAL A 216 21.58 23.62 8.46
N GLN A 217 20.62 24.04 7.64
CA GLN A 217 20.45 25.46 7.28
C GLN A 217 20.20 26.32 8.53
N LYS A 218 19.28 25.90 9.41
CA LYS A 218 18.98 26.59 10.66
C LYS A 218 20.21 26.66 11.57
N HIS A 219 20.91 25.54 11.76
CA HIS A 219 22.15 25.51 12.55
C HIS A 219 23.22 26.46 12.01
N VAL A 220 23.42 26.49 10.69
CA VAL A 220 24.40 27.38 10.05
C VAL A 220 24.03 28.85 10.28
N VAL A 221 22.77 29.22 10.06
CA VAL A 221 22.32 30.61 10.20
C VAL A 221 22.35 31.09 11.64
N GLU A 222 21.86 30.29 12.59
CA GLU A 222 21.72 30.71 13.99
C GLU A 222 23.04 30.62 14.77
N ASN A 223 23.90 29.66 14.45
CA ASN A 223 25.07 29.35 15.27
C ASN A 223 26.40 29.62 14.55
N ARG A 224 26.53 29.20 13.28
CA ARG A 224 27.84 29.24 12.58
C ARG A 224 28.16 30.61 12.00
N LEU A 225 27.17 31.25 11.38
CA LEU A 225 27.33 32.53 10.72
C LEU A 225 27.70 33.67 11.69
N PRO A 226 27.10 33.78 12.90
CA PRO A 226 27.53 34.77 13.89
C PRO A 226 28.98 34.58 14.38
N LEU A 227 29.41 33.31 14.55
CA LEU A 227 30.79 33.01 14.92
C LEU A 227 31.77 33.38 13.80
N TYR A 228 31.37 33.20 12.54
CA TYR A 228 32.16 33.62 11.39
C TYR A 228 32.32 35.14 11.34
N ASP A 229 31.23 35.87 11.57
CA ASP A 229 31.23 37.33 11.63
C ASP A 229 32.14 37.82 12.77
N ALA A 230 32.02 37.24 13.96
CA ALA A 230 32.85 37.57 15.11
C ALA A 230 34.34 37.29 14.86
N ALA A 231 34.67 36.18 14.17
CA ALA A 231 36.05 35.88 13.80
C ALA A 231 36.60 36.89 12.78
N VAL A 232 35.79 37.31 11.81
CA VAL A 232 36.18 38.35 10.84
C VAL A 232 36.40 39.69 11.56
N SER A 233 35.47 40.13 12.41
CA SER A 233 35.64 41.36 13.21
C SER A 233 36.91 41.31 14.05
N LEU A 234 37.18 40.18 14.71
CA LEU A 234 38.34 40.01 15.56
C LEU A 234 39.66 40.11 14.77
N PHE A 235 39.74 39.56 13.56
CA PHE A 235 40.92 39.71 12.71
C PHE A 235 41.05 41.12 12.12
N LEU A 236 39.95 41.81 11.82
CA LEU A 236 39.98 43.21 11.35
C LEU A 236 40.65 44.14 12.37
N LEU A 237 40.48 43.88 13.67
CA LEU A 237 41.17 44.61 14.74
C LEU A 237 42.70 44.45 14.72
N THR A 238 43.22 43.42 14.06
CA THR A 238 44.66 43.13 13.97
C THR A 238 45.33 43.68 12.71
N CYS A 239 44.53 44.31 11.83
CA CYS A 239 44.98 44.79 10.53
C CYS A 239 45.71 46.13 10.66
N GLN A 240 46.93 46.18 10.13
CA GLN A 240 47.69 47.43 9.94
C GLN A 240 48.19 47.49 8.49
N ASP A 241 47.94 48.61 7.80
CA ASP A 241 48.21 48.78 6.36
C ASP A 241 47.62 47.66 5.48
N GLY A 242 46.42 47.18 5.83
CA GLY A 242 45.74 46.11 5.09
C GLY A 242 46.32 44.71 5.29
N TRP A 243 47.14 44.47 6.32
CA TRP A 243 47.68 43.15 6.66
C TRP A 243 47.27 42.72 8.07
N PRO A 244 46.57 41.57 8.24
CA PRO A 244 46.16 41.05 9.54
C PRO A 244 47.34 40.51 10.35
N CYS A 245 47.14 40.33 11.66
CA CYS A 245 48.12 39.81 12.62
C CYS A 245 49.40 40.65 12.76
N LYS A 246 49.35 41.95 12.46
CA LYS A 246 50.49 42.87 12.64
C LYS A 246 50.51 43.53 14.02
N HIS A 247 49.34 43.78 14.57
CA HIS A 247 49.14 44.34 15.90
C HIS A 247 48.01 43.60 16.60
N PHE A 248 48.09 43.44 17.92
CA PHE A 248 47.02 42.85 18.72
C PHE A 248 46.63 43.87 19.79
N PRO A 249 45.41 44.44 19.74
CA PRO A 249 44.97 45.41 20.73
C PRO A 249 44.78 44.77 22.10
N GLU A 250 44.75 45.59 23.14
CA GLU A 250 44.51 45.14 24.51
C GLU A 250 43.18 44.37 24.63
N GLY A 251 43.17 43.27 25.39
CA GLY A 251 42.00 42.39 25.55
C GLY A 251 41.68 41.51 24.33
N TRP A 252 42.45 41.56 23.24
CA TRP A 252 42.20 40.75 22.05
C TRP A 252 42.26 39.24 22.34
N PHE A 253 43.29 38.78 23.06
CA PHE A 253 43.47 37.35 23.37
C PHE A 253 42.36 36.79 24.26
N GLU A 254 41.81 37.60 25.16
CA GLU A 254 40.67 37.20 26.00
C GLU A 254 39.41 37.00 25.14
N ARG A 255 39.10 37.97 24.26
CA ARG A 255 37.96 37.88 23.32
C ARG A 255 38.14 36.72 22.34
N ALA A 256 39.35 36.53 21.83
CA ALA A 256 39.70 35.44 20.93
C ALA A 256 39.56 34.07 21.61
N THR A 257 39.99 33.94 22.86
CA THR A 257 39.88 32.70 23.65
C THR A 257 38.42 32.36 23.93
N ALA A 258 37.61 33.36 24.33
CA ALA A 258 36.18 33.19 24.53
C ALA A 258 35.46 32.74 23.24
N LEU A 259 35.79 33.36 22.10
CA LEU A 259 35.26 32.99 20.79
C LEU A 259 35.72 31.59 20.37
N GLY A 260 36.99 31.24 20.58
CA GLY A 260 37.53 29.90 20.32
C GLY A 260 36.81 28.81 21.12
N ALA A 261 36.50 29.06 22.39
CA ALA A 261 35.71 28.17 23.23
C ALA A 261 34.25 28.02 22.75
N GLN A 262 33.64 29.10 22.23
CA GLN A 262 32.31 29.03 21.60
C GLN A 262 32.33 28.20 20.31
N ILE A 263 33.30 28.45 19.43
CA ILE A 263 33.49 27.69 18.19
C ILE A 263 33.71 26.20 18.50
N ALA A 264 34.58 25.88 19.46
CA ALA A 264 34.84 24.49 19.84
C ALA A 264 33.56 23.79 20.34
N ARG A 265 32.78 24.45 21.21
CA ARG A 265 31.50 23.88 21.71
C ARG A 265 30.49 23.66 20.58
N THR A 266 30.28 24.67 19.74
CA THR A 266 29.25 24.65 18.68
C THR A 266 29.60 23.77 17.49
N CYS A 267 30.88 23.71 17.10
CA CYS A 267 31.34 22.98 15.91
C CYS A 267 32.02 21.63 16.20
N SER A 268 32.13 21.20 17.47
CA SER A 268 32.73 19.91 17.87
C SER A 268 32.10 18.70 17.18
N ALA A 269 30.78 18.71 16.97
CA ALA A 269 30.04 17.62 16.35
C ALA A 269 30.23 17.48 14.82
N GLU A 270 30.74 18.53 14.15
CA GLU A 270 30.90 18.55 12.68
C GLU A 270 32.19 17.88 12.19
N HIS A 271 33.09 17.49 13.11
CA HIS A 271 34.41 16.93 12.78
C HIS A 271 34.39 15.53 12.12
N ARG A 272 33.22 14.92 11.92
CA ARG A 272 33.07 13.58 11.29
C ARG A 272 32.67 13.62 9.81
N SER A 273 33.03 14.67 9.07
CA SER A 273 32.93 14.66 7.61
C SER A 273 34.32 14.64 6.99
N ASN A 274 34.68 13.55 6.30
CA ASN A 274 36.00 13.33 5.72
C ASN A 274 36.37 14.42 4.67
N GLY A 275 37.47 15.15 4.92
CA GLY A 275 38.20 16.00 3.96
C GLY A 275 38.78 17.30 4.56
N PRO A 276 39.90 17.84 4.02
CA PRO A 276 40.49 19.10 4.50
C PRO A 276 39.60 20.29 4.07
N PHE A 277 39.24 21.13 5.04
CA PHE A 277 38.43 22.37 5.00
C PHE A 277 37.60 22.66 3.72
N LYS A 278 36.31 22.31 3.72
CA LYS A 278 35.38 22.62 2.59
C LYS A 278 34.83 24.06 2.56
N THR A 279 35.06 24.90 3.58
CA THR A 279 34.50 26.28 3.62
C THR A 279 35.48 27.30 4.20
N ARG A 280 35.40 28.55 3.72
CA ARG A 280 36.23 29.68 4.18
C ARG A 280 36.09 29.97 5.69
N ALA A 281 34.90 29.75 6.26
CA ALA A 281 34.67 29.88 7.69
C ALA A 281 35.43 28.84 8.51
N ALA A 282 35.45 27.57 8.06
CA ALA A 282 36.21 26.51 8.74
C ALA A 282 37.72 26.78 8.70
N GLU A 283 38.23 27.28 7.58
CA GLU A 283 39.63 27.69 7.44
C GLU A 283 39.97 28.85 8.38
N LEU A 284 39.12 29.88 8.46
CA LEU A 284 39.33 31.01 9.37
C LEU A 284 39.31 30.59 10.85
N PHE A 285 38.41 29.68 11.23
CA PHE A 285 38.34 29.15 12.60
C PHE A 285 39.59 28.35 12.98
N ALA A 286 40.12 27.54 12.06
CA ALA A 286 41.36 26.80 12.29
C ALA A 286 42.56 27.74 12.46
N LEU A 287 42.63 28.79 11.63
CA LEU A 287 43.67 29.81 11.69
C LEU A 287 43.58 30.65 12.97
N LEU A 288 42.38 30.99 13.44
CA LEU A 288 42.17 31.60 14.75
C LEU A 288 42.65 30.70 15.88
N GLY A 289 42.31 29.41 15.85
CA GLY A 289 42.77 28.44 16.84
C GLY A 289 44.29 28.24 16.84
N GLN A 290 44.94 28.35 15.67
CA GLN A 290 46.40 28.33 15.56
C GLN A 290 47.03 29.60 16.15
N CYS A 291 46.50 30.78 15.78
CA CYS A 291 46.94 32.07 16.30
C CYS A 291 46.85 32.16 17.83
N LEU A 292 45.82 31.54 18.42
CA LEU A 292 45.62 31.47 19.87
C LEU A 292 46.65 30.62 20.61
N ARG A 293 47.16 29.56 19.96
CA ARG A 293 48.17 28.68 20.57
C ARG A 293 49.56 29.29 20.53
N ASP A 294 49.91 29.85 19.39
CA ASP A 294 51.19 30.52 19.17
C ASP A 294 51.07 31.49 17.98
N GLN A 295 51.30 32.77 18.24
CA GLN A 295 51.26 33.83 17.22
C GLN A 295 52.37 33.65 16.17
N ALA A 296 53.56 33.21 16.59
CA ALA A 296 54.70 33.01 15.72
C ALA A 296 54.54 31.77 14.81
N SER A 297 53.57 30.90 15.12
CA SER A 297 53.29 29.70 14.32
C SER A 297 52.59 29.98 12.99
N LEU A 298 52.04 31.18 12.78
CA LEU A 298 51.39 31.54 11.52
C LEU A 298 52.42 31.87 10.44
N THR A 299 52.43 31.11 9.36
CA THR A 299 53.27 31.39 8.19
C THR A 299 52.75 32.60 7.39
N GLY A 300 53.62 33.29 6.65
CA GLY A 300 53.20 34.41 5.77
C GLY A 300 52.13 34.01 4.74
N ARG A 301 52.12 32.75 4.29
CA ARG A 301 51.06 32.20 3.44
C ARG A 301 49.72 32.13 4.17
N GLN A 302 49.71 31.70 5.43
CA GLN A 302 48.50 31.63 6.24
C GLN A 302 47.96 33.02 6.59
N VAL A 303 48.83 33.99 6.91
CA VAL A 303 48.44 35.40 7.07
C VAL A 303 47.82 35.95 5.79
N GLY A 304 48.41 35.65 4.62
CA GLY A 304 47.83 35.99 3.32
C GLY A 304 46.47 35.32 3.05
N ARG A 305 46.22 34.12 3.60
CA ARG A 305 44.90 33.46 3.54
C ARG A 305 43.87 34.13 4.44
N ILE A 306 44.24 34.47 5.68
CA ILE A 306 43.39 35.25 6.60
C ILE A 306 42.94 36.53 5.91
N ARG A 307 43.89 37.28 5.36
CA ARG A 307 43.64 38.52 4.62
C ARG A 307 42.61 38.32 3.51
N ARG A 308 42.82 37.34 2.63
CA ARG A 308 41.90 37.07 1.51
C ARG A 308 40.50 36.69 1.98
N ILE A 309 40.38 35.89 3.04
CA ILE A 309 39.07 35.49 3.57
C ILE A 309 38.33 36.70 4.15
N VAL A 310 39.02 37.56 4.90
CA VAL A 310 38.48 38.78 5.50
C VAL A 310 38.11 39.80 4.43
N ASP A 311 39.01 40.10 3.49
CA ASP A 311 38.78 41.08 2.42
C ASP A 311 37.58 40.68 1.55
N ASP A 312 37.51 39.41 1.13
CA ASP A 312 36.40 38.89 0.33
C ASP A 312 35.08 38.88 1.12
N PHE A 313 35.13 38.68 2.45
CA PHE A 313 33.96 38.80 3.31
C PHE A 313 33.45 40.25 3.31
N VAL A 314 34.33 41.20 3.61
CA VAL A 314 33.98 42.63 3.71
C VAL A 314 33.49 43.17 2.37
N ALA A 315 34.13 42.81 1.26
CA ALA A 315 33.70 43.22 -0.08
C ALA A 315 32.29 42.71 -0.43
N LYS A 316 31.92 41.52 0.05
CA LYS A 316 30.63 40.89 -0.27
C LYS A 316 29.51 41.25 0.72
N HIS A 317 29.85 41.47 1.98
CA HIS A 317 28.89 41.56 3.08
C HIS A 317 28.93 42.90 3.84
N GLY A 318 29.94 43.75 3.61
CA GLY A 318 30.23 44.92 4.43
C GLY A 318 30.97 44.57 5.72
N HIS A 319 31.25 45.58 6.55
CA HIS A 319 31.85 45.37 7.87
C HIS A 319 30.88 44.55 8.75
N PRO A 320 31.34 43.51 9.47
CA PRO A 320 30.43 42.66 10.24
C PRO A 320 29.69 43.41 11.36
N GLU A 321 30.26 44.51 11.87
CA GLU A 321 29.65 45.36 12.90
C GLU A 321 28.80 46.51 12.31
N SER A 322 28.57 46.53 10.99
CA SER A 322 27.71 47.55 10.36
C SER A 322 26.21 47.27 10.58
N ASP A 323 25.41 48.34 10.59
CA ASP A 323 23.95 48.23 10.69
C ASP A 323 23.34 47.44 9.53
N ALA A 324 23.85 47.67 8.30
CA ALA A 324 23.40 46.96 7.10
C ALA A 324 23.61 45.44 7.19
N HIS A 325 24.75 44.99 7.73
CA HIS A 325 25.02 43.57 7.93
C HIS A 325 24.19 42.98 9.07
N SER A 326 23.98 43.74 10.14
CA SER A 326 23.12 43.36 11.26
C SER A 326 21.66 43.13 10.84
N LEU A 327 21.13 44.02 9.99
CA LEU A 327 19.80 43.86 9.37
C LEU A 327 19.73 42.60 8.51
N LYS A 328 20.73 42.36 7.65
CA LYS A 328 20.82 41.15 6.82
C LYS A 328 20.87 39.86 7.66
N ARG A 329 21.54 39.88 8.81
CA ARG A 329 21.55 38.75 9.76
C ARG A 329 20.21 38.59 10.46
N ALA A 330 19.51 39.67 10.78
CA ALA A 330 18.15 39.60 11.31
C ALA A 330 17.19 38.95 10.30
N GLU A 331 17.24 39.34 9.03
CA GLU A 331 16.45 38.73 7.94
C GLU A 331 16.74 37.23 7.79
N GLN A 332 18.01 36.84 7.77
CA GLN A 332 18.40 35.43 7.66
C GLN A 332 17.89 34.61 8.85
N ARG A 333 17.99 35.15 10.08
CA ARG A 333 17.42 34.51 11.27
C ARG A 333 15.90 34.39 11.16
N GLN A 334 15.22 35.41 10.65
CA GLN A 334 13.77 35.36 10.42
C GLN A 334 13.38 34.26 9.43
N HIS A 335 14.15 34.05 8.35
CA HIS A 335 13.90 32.97 7.39
C HIS A 335 13.98 31.55 7.99
N VAL A 336 14.76 31.35 9.06
CA VAL A 336 14.91 30.04 9.72
C VAL A 336 14.20 29.95 11.08
N ALA A 337 13.57 31.04 11.52
CA ALA A 337 12.94 31.15 12.84
C ALA A 337 11.81 30.12 13.03
N ALA A 338 11.11 29.76 11.94
CA ALA A 338 10.00 28.83 11.98
C ALA A 338 10.39 27.50 12.69
N PRO A 339 9.54 26.99 13.58
CA PRO A 339 9.80 25.72 14.24
C PRO A 339 9.77 24.56 13.24
N GLY A 340 10.62 23.56 13.48
CA GLY A 340 10.65 22.39 12.63
C GLY A 340 9.32 21.62 12.70
N HIS A 341 8.80 21.20 11.54
CA HIS A 341 7.52 20.47 11.46
C HIS A 341 7.47 19.20 12.32
N HIS A 342 8.63 18.62 12.66
CA HIS A 342 8.71 17.45 13.52
C HIS A 342 8.35 17.75 14.98
N LEU A 343 8.64 18.96 15.48
CA LEU A 343 8.24 19.39 16.82
C LEU A 343 6.72 19.65 16.87
N ILE A 344 6.19 20.32 15.85
CA ILE A 344 4.74 20.52 15.70
C ILE A 344 4.02 19.17 15.59
N ALA A 345 4.56 18.21 14.83
CA ALA A 345 3.99 16.87 14.72
C ALA A 345 3.94 16.13 16.09
N ARG A 346 4.93 16.33 16.96
CA ARG A 346 4.91 15.76 18.32
C ARG A 346 3.83 16.40 19.21
N ALA A 347 3.65 17.71 19.13
CA ALA A 347 2.59 18.41 19.85
C ALA A 347 1.20 17.92 19.39
N VAL A 348 0.95 17.91 18.07
CA VAL A 348 -0.30 17.41 17.49
C VAL A 348 -0.53 15.92 17.80
N SER A 349 0.53 15.11 17.85
CA SER A 349 0.45 13.71 18.28
C SER A 349 -0.02 13.55 19.73
N ALA A 350 0.23 14.52 20.61
CA ALA A 350 -0.23 14.45 21.99
C ALA A 350 -1.74 14.70 22.09
N ARG A 351 -2.31 15.54 21.20
CA ARG A 351 -3.76 15.80 21.12
C ARG A 351 -4.56 14.53 20.78
N LEU A 352 -3.97 13.60 20.05
CA LEU A 352 -4.58 12.31 19.67
C LEU A 352 -4.71 11.30 20.82
N VAL A 353 -4.14 11.57 22.00
CA VAL A 353 -4.20 10.64 23.15
C VAL A 353 -5.61 10.49 23.72
N SER A 354 -6.44 11.53 23.61
CA SER A 354 -7.83 11.52 24.09
C SER A 354 -8.80 10.72 23.22
N HIS A 355 -8.36 10.25 22.05
CA HIS A 355 -9.19 9.51 21.10
C HIS A 355 -8.88 8.01 21.17
N PRO A 356 -9.88 7.13 20.94
CA PRO A 356 -9.66 5.69 20.86
C PRO A 356 -8.54 5.33 19.89
N GLY A 357 -7.62 4.45 20.30
CA GLY A 357 -6.42 4.15 19.51
C GLY A 357 -6.70 3.33 18.25
N SER A 358 -7.70 2.46 18.29
CA SER A 358 -8.09 1.53 17.22
C SER A 358 -9.16 2.07 16.27
N ASP A 359 -9.64 3.31 16.47
CA ASP A 359 -10.61 3.96 15.58
C ASP A 359 -10.01 5.17 14.86
N GLY A 360 -10.76 5.73 13.91
CA GLY A 360 -10.48 7.00 13.28
C GLY A 360 -11.08 8.19 14.03
N VAL A 361 -10.82 9.38 13.51
CA VAL A 361 -11.31 10.66 14.05
C VAL A 361 -12.25 11.31 13.05
N SER A 362 -13.43 11.73 13.51
CA SER A 362 -14.42 12.41 12.66
C SER A 362 -14.26 13.93 12.72
N ASP A 363 -14.09 14.52 13.92
CA ASP A 363 -13.88 15.96 14.09
C ASP A 363 -12.39 16.30 14.30
N PHE A 364 -11.85 17.10 13.38
CA PHE A 364 -10.48 17.59 13.44
C PHE A 364 -10.36 19.02 13.93
N SER A 365 -11.48 19.72 14.18
CA SER A 365 -11.49 21.11 14.64
C SER A 365 -10.59 21.34 15.87
N PRO A 366 -10.73 20.57 16.98
CA PRO A 366 -9.86 20.73 18.15
C PRO A 366 -8.40 20.31 17.88
N LEU A 367 -8.19 19.38 16.93
CA LEU A 367 -6.86 18.89 16.59
C LEU A 367 -6.09 19.87 15.70
N LEU A 368 -6.78 20.76 15.01
CA LEU A 368 -6.23 21.70 14.03
C LEU A 368 -6.04 23.12 14.57
N GLU A 369 -6.32 23.36 15.85
CA GLU A 369 -6.06 24.64 16.50
C GLU A 369 -4.58 25.04 16.48
N PRO A 370 -4.26 26.34 16.51
CA PRO A 370 -2.88 26.81 16.67
C PRO A 370 -2.20 26.22 17.91
N ILE A 371 -0.86 26.27 17.96
CA ILE A 371 -0.10 25.81 19.14
C ILE A 371 -0.50 26.63 20.38
N THR A 372 -0.89 25.94 21.45
CA THR A 372 -1.30 26.55 22.72
C THR A 372 -0.09 26.94 23.59
N ASP A 373 -0.29 27.71 24.66
CA ASP A 373 0.78 28.13 25.56
C ASP A 373 1.44 26.94 26.30
N GLU A 374 0.65 25.97 26.72
CA GLU A 374 1.16 24.74 27.34
C GLU A 374 2.00 23.91 26.37
N GLU A 375 1.54 23.76 25.12
CA GLU A 375 2.27 23.04 24.08
C GLU A 375 3.56 23.77 23.68
N ALA A 376 3.51 25.11 23.60
CA ALA A 376 4.66 25.96 23.33
C ALA A 376 5.78 25.71 24.35
N LYS A 377 5.43 25.70 25.64
CA LYS A 377 6.39 25.41 26.73
C LYS A 377 6.89 23.97 26.69
N ARG A 378 5.99 22.99 26.52
CA ARG A 378 6.33 21.55 26.57
C ARG A 378 7.21 21.09 25.41
N HIS A 379 6.99 21.64 24.21
CA HIS A 379 7.66 21.21 22.98
C HIS A 379 8.66 22.23 22.42
N GLN A 380 8.95 23.31 23.16
CA GLN A 380 9.86 24.38 22.74
C GLN A 380 9.43 24.99 21.40
N LEU A 381 8.13 25.31 21.28
CA LEU A 381 7.50 25.90 20.10
C LEU A 381 7.13 27.37 20.38
N THR A 382 6.81 28.11 19.32
CA THR A 382 6.26 29.46 19.42
C THR A 382 4.74 29.40 19.57
N LEU A 383 4.19 30.16 20.52
CA LEU A 383 2.74 30.29 20.74
C LEU A 383 2.03 30.77 19.46
N GLY A 384 0.84 30.21 19.19
CA GLY A 384 -0.02 30.64 18.08
C GLY A 384 0.44 30.18 16.69
N VAL A 385 1.48 29.35 16.59
CA VAL A 385 1.92 28.79 15.30
C VAL A 385 0.82 27.90 14.72
N MET A 386 0.45 28.16 13.47
CA MET A 386 -0.50 27.33 12.73
C MET A 386 0.12 25.97 12.37
N ILE A 387 -0.72 24.93 12.33
CA ILE A 387 -0.27 23.59 11.91
C ILE A 387 0.05 23.60 10.41
N PRO A 388 1.29 23.23 10.01
CA PRO A 388 1.68 23.25 8.60
C PRO A 388 0.86 22.24 7.76
N PRO A 389 0.58 22.52 6.47
CA PRO A 389 -0.19 21.63 5.61
C PRO A 389 0.37 20.21 5.49
N ALA A 390 1.68 20.02 5.65
CA ALA A 390 2.30 18.70 5.64
C ALA A 390 2.01 17.89 6.91
N VAL A 391 1.88 18.56 8.06
CA VAL A 391 1.51 17.92 9.34
C VAL A 391 -0.01 17.69 9.38
N ARG A 392 -0.81 18.67 8.97
CA ARG A 392 -2.27 18.53 8.80
C ARG A 392 -2.61 17.31 7.94
N ARG A 393 -2.04 17.20 6.74
CA ARG A 393 -2.27 16.05 5.84
C ARG A 393 -1.89 14.70 6.45
N ARG A 394 -0.94 14.65 7.40
CA ARG A 394 -0.58 13.40 8.11
C ARG A 394 -1.55 13.09 9.23
N LEU A 395 -1.98 14.12 9.95
CA LEU A 395 -3.00 14.03 11.00
C LEU A 395 -4.33 13.53 10.41
N GLU A 396 -4.81 14.16 9.34
CA GLU A 396 -6.08 13.83 8.67
C GLU A 396 -6.12 12.42 8.05
N ARG A 397 -5.00 11.66 8.06
CA ARG A 397 -5.00 10.27 7.59
C ARG A 397 -5.79 9.31 8.46
N CYS A 398 -6.01 9.66 9.73
CA CYS A 398 -6.91 8.89 10.59
C CYS A 398 -8.37 9.33 10.46
N ARG A 399 -8.72 10.11 9.42
CA ARG A 399 -10.12 10.49 9.19
C ARG A 399 -10.99 9.26 9.04
N LYS A 400 -12.10 9.29 9.78
CA LYS A 400 -13.23 8.37 9.64
C LYS A 400 -14.30 9.01 8.76
N GLY A 401 -14.96 8.22 7.92
CA GLY A 401 -16.03 8.66 7.03
C GLY A 401 -16.47 7.54 6.08
N THR A 402 -17.38 7.86 5.16
CA THR A 402 -17.81 6.92 4.11
C THR A 402 -16.68 6.66 3.11
N ILE A 403 -16.74 5.53 2.39
CA ILE A 403 -15.72 5.21 1.37
C ILE A 403 -15.64 6.33 0.31
N ALA A 404 -16.78 6.90 -0.09
CA ALA A 404 -16.84 8.01 -1.04
C ALA A 404 -16.12 9.27 -0.51
N GLU A 405 -16.41 9.70 0.71
CA GLU A 405 -15.73 10.86 1.33
C GLU A 405 -14.22 10.65 1.45
N LEU A 406 -13.78 9.43 1.79
CA LEU A 406 -12.35 9.12 1.90
C LEU A 406 -11.66 9.08 0.52
N ILE A 407 -12.37 8.76 -0.55
CA ILE A 407 -11.88 8.89 -1.93
C ILE A 407 -11.75 10.38 -2.28
N ASP A 408 -12.77 11.19 -2.01
CA ASP A 408 -12.79 12.63 -2.31
C ASP A 408 -11.69 13.39 -1.55
N HIS A 409 -11.40 12.99 -0.31
CA HIS A 409 -10.27 13.50 0.47
C HIS A 409 -8.89 12.94 0.06
N GLY A 410 -8.83 12.03 -0.91
CA GLY A 410 -7.59 11.42 -1.40
C GLY A 410 -6.93 10.46 -0.41
N LEU A 411 -7.65 10.00 0.61
CA LEU A 411 -7.17 9.02 1.60
C LEU A 411 -7.24 7.60 1.05
N ILE A 412 -8.28 7.30 0.29
CA ILE A 412 -8.40 6.10 -0.55
C ILE A 412 -7.96 6.48 -1.96
N SER A 413 -6.74 6.09 -2.32
CA SER A 413 -6.12 6.44 -3.61
C SER A 413 -6.05 5.27 -4.59
N SER A 414 -6.59 4.10 -4.21
CA SER A 414 -6.60 2.91 -5.05
C SER A 414 -7.74 1.95 -4.68
N ALA A 415 -8.16 1.14 -5.64
CA ALA A 415 -9.10 0.04 -5.41
C ALA A 415 -8.56 -1.01 -4.42
N ASP A 416 -7.23 -1.15 -4.26
CA ASP A 416 -6.63 -2.00 -3.23
C ASP A 416 -6.92 -1.50 -1.82
N THR A 417 -7.04 -0.18 -1.65
CA THR A 417 -7.44 0.43 -0.38
C THR A 417 -8.95 0.27 -0.16
N VAL A 418 -9.77 0.37 -1.21
CA VAL A 418 -11.20 0.05 -1.12
C VAL A 418 -11.39 -1.38 -0.62
N ALA A 419 -10.64 -2.34 -1.14
CA ALA A 419 -10.68 -3.75 -0.72
C ALA A 419 -10.33 -3.97 0.76
N GLN A 420 -9.62 -3.03 1.41
CA GLN A 420 -9.27 -3.13 2.83
C GLN A 420 -10.41 -2.69 3.75
N VAL A 421 -11.25 -1.75 3.28
CA VAL A 421 -12.30 -1.12 4.09
C VAL A 421 -13.70 -1.65 3.77
N LEU A 422 -13.94 -2.09 2.53
CA LEU A 422 -15.23 -2.65 2.10
C LEU A 422 -15.74 -3.82 2.96
N PRO A 423 -14.89 -4.74 3.47
CA PRO A 423 -15.35 -5.84 4.33
C PRO A 423 -16.11 -5.40 5.58
N ALA A 424 -15.92 -4.16 6.05
CA ALA A 424 -16.70 -3.63 7.18
C ALA A 424 -18.20 -3.57 6.84
N MET A 425 -18.54 -3.14 5.62
CA MET A 425 -19.92 -3.06 5.12
C MET A 425 -20.42 -4.41 4.61
N THR A 426 -19.62 -5.12 3.81
CA THR A 426 -20.00 -6.44 3.26
C THR A 426 -20.34 -7.43 4.37
N ALA A 427 -19.64 -7.38 5.50
CA ALA A 427 -19.88 -8.26 6.63
C ALA A 427 -21.32 -8.17 7.16
N GLN A 428 -21.91 -6.98 7.24
CA GLN A 428 -23.29 -6.81 7.71
C GLN A 428 -24.31 -7.37 6.71
N ILE A 429 -24.08 -7.14 5.42
CA ILE A 429 -24.96 -7.63 4.36
C ILE A 429 -24.89 -9.16 4.31
N CYS A 430 -23.70 -9.73 4.31
CA CYS A 430 -23.53 -11.18 4.29
C CYS A 430 -24.03 -11.86 5.58
N SER A 431 -24.02 -11.18 6.73
CA SER A 431 -24.55 -11.74 7.98
C SER A 431 -26.05 -11.55 8.16
N SER A 432 -26.71 -10.67 7.39
CA SER A 432 -28.17 -10.46 7.44
C SER A 432 -29.02 -11.71 7.12
N VAL A 433 -28.39 -12.78 6.62
CA VAL A 433 -29.03 -14.08 6.36
C VAL A 433 -29.40 -14.85 7.63
N TYR A 434 -28.85 -14.47 8.79
CA TYR A 434 -29.19 -15.07 10.09
C TYR A 434 -30.35 -14.30 10.73
N ARG A 435 -31.34 -15.00 11.32
CA ARG A 435 -32.42 -14.35 12.07
C ARG A 435 -31.99 -13.86 13.45
N ASP A 436 -31.13 -14.62 14.12
CA ASP A 436 -30.62 -14.27 15.45
C ASP A 436 -29.58 -13.14 15.35
N GLY A 437 -29.84 -12.01 16.02
CA GLY A 437 -28.95 -10.86 16.08
C GLY A 437 -27.57 -11.18 16.69
N MET A 438 -27.49 -12.15 17.60
CA MET A 438 -26.21 -12.63 18.14
C MET A 438 -25.39 -13.33 17.05
N LEU A 439 -26.02 -14.18 16.24
CA LEU A 439 -25.37 -14.83 15.09
C LEU A 439 -25.00 -13.82 14.01
N GLN A 440 -25.85 -12.83 13.72
CA GLN A 440 -25.52 -11.77 12.76
C GLN A 440 -24.22 -11.03 13.17
N SER A 441 -24.08 -10.73 14.47
CA SER A 441 -22.91 -10.06 15.03
C SER A 441 -21.67 -10.96 14.99
N LEU A 442 -21.81 -12.22 15.41
CA LEU A 442 -20.72 -13.21 15.41
C LEU A 442 -20.22 -13.52 14.00
N ALA A 443 -21.13 -13.77 13.06
CA ALA A 443 -20.81 -14.03 11.67
C ALA A 443 -20.16 -12.79 11.02
N GLY A 444 -20.64 -11.59 11.31
CA GLY A 444 -20.05 -10.34 10.81
C GLY A 444 -18.63 -10.12 11.34
N ALA A 445 -18.38 -10.37 12.62
CA ALA A 445 -17.04 -10.28 13.22
C ALA A 445 -16.09 -11.35 12.66
N THR A 446 -16.57 -12.59 12.52
CA THR A 446 -15.82 -13.71 11.91
C THR A 446 -15.45 -13.43 10.46
N TYR A 447 -16.39 -12.86 9.67
CA TYR A 447 -16.16 -12.46 8.28
C TYR A 447 -15.04 -11.42 8.17
N ARG A 448 -15.09 -10.36 8.99
CA ARG A 448 -14.05 -9.31 9.00
C ARG A 448 -12.68 -9.88 9.35
N ALA A 449 -12.60 -10.75 10.37
CA ALA A 449 -11.36 -11.43 10.72
C ALA A 449 -10.84 -12.31 9.57
N PHE A 450 -11.73 -13.03 8.90
CA PHE A 450 -11.36 -13.88 7.76
C PHE A 450 -10.80 -13.07 6.58
N ARG A 451 -11.39 -11.90 6.27
CA ARG A 451 -10.92 -11.03 5.18
C ARG A 451 -9.58 -10.34 5.43
N ARG A 452 -9.17 -10.21 6.70
CA ARG A 452 -7.83 -9.71 7.04
C ARG A 452 -6.72 -10.71 6.72
N ARG A 453 -7.05 -11.99 6.52
CA ARG A 453 -6.09 -13.02 6.13
C ARG A 453 -5.40 -12.66 4.82
N ARG A 454 -4.15 -13.07 4.72
CA ARG A 454 -3.39 -13.00 3.47
C ARG A 454 -3.58 -14.30 2.70
N SER A 455 -3.75 -14.19 1.39
CA SER A 455 -3.89 -15.33 0.49
C SER A 455 -2.56 -16.07 0.35
N LEU A 456 -2.63 -17.40 0.25
CA LEU A 456 -1.47 -18.26 0.01
C LEU A 456 -1.07 -18.24 -1.47
N LEU A 457 0.19 -18.58 -1.73
CA LEU A 457 0.65 -18.91 -3.07
C LEU A 457 0.09 -20.29 -3.44
N LEU A 458 -0.74 -20.35 -4.47
CA LEU A 458 -1.37 -21.58 -4.94
C LEU A 458 -0.95 -21.90 -6.37
N LEU A 459 -0.66 -23.17 -6.61
CA LEU A 459 -0.34 -23.73 -7.91
C LEU A 459 -1.37 -24.81 -8.29
N ASN A 460 -1.25 -25.37 -9.49
CA ASN A 460 -2.09 -26.47 -9.97
C ASN A 460 -3.59 -26.18 -9.95
N LEU A 461 -3.97 -24.90 -10.19
CA LEU A 461 -5.36 -24.43 -10.17
C LEU A 461 -6.07 -24.63 -8.81
N GLN A 462 -5.32 -24.78 -7.71
CA GLN A 462 -5.91 -24.82 -6.37
C GLN A 462 -6.60 -23.48 -6.04
N SER A 463 -7.61 -23.55 -5.18
CA SER A 463 -8.36 -22.38 -4.69
C SER A 463 -8.02 -22.07 -3.24
N GLN A 464 -8.14 -20.78 -2.88
CA GLN A 464 -8.00 -20.34 -1.50
C GLN A 464 -9.11 -20.97 -0.66
N VAL A 465 -8.81 -21.20 0.62
CA VAL A 465 -9.80 -21.59 1.62
C VAL A 465 -10.92 -20.55 1.64
N LYS A 466 -12.17 -21.02 1.65
CA LYS A 466 -13.38 -20.19 1.75
C LYS A 466 -13.85 -20.11 3.19
N ILE A 467 -14.62 -19.08 3.51
CA ILE A 467 -15.14 -18.87 4.87
C ILE A 467 -16.05 -20.01 5.34
N ALA A 468 -16.84 -20.58 4.43
CA ALA A 468 -17.72 -21.73 4.72
C ALA A 468 -16.95 -23.02 5.03
N GLU A 469 -15.64 -23.07 4.76
CA GLU A 469 -14.78 -24.22 5.09
C GLU A 469 -14.22 -24.14 6.52
N LEU A 470 -14.54 -23.09 7.29
CA LEU A 470 -14.19 -22.99 8.70
C LEU A 470 -15.17 -23.86 9.53
N PRO A 471 -14.69 -24.73 10.43
CA PRO A 471 -15.54 -25.64 11.21
C PRO A 471 -16.71 -24.95 11.93
N TRP A 472 -16.45 -23.82 12.59
CA TRP A 472 -17.46 -23.06 13.34
C TRP A 472 -18.40 -22.23 12.46
N VAL A 473 -18.06 -22.00 11.18
CA VAL A 473 -18.99 -21.40 10.22
C VAL A 473 -19.85 -22.49 9.58
N ALA A 474 -19.25 -23.61 9.21
CA ALA A 474 -19.96 -24.77 8.67
C ALA A 474 -21.03 -25.30 9.65
N ALA A 475 -20.73 -25.31 10.96
CA ALA A 475 -21.70 -25.67 12.01
C ALA A 475 -22.93 -24.75 12.06
N LEU A 476 -22.84 -23.54 11.51
CA LEU A 476 -23.93 -22.55 11.48
C LEU A 476 -24.63 -22.48 10.11
N GLU A 477 -24.27 -23.34 9.14
CA GLU A 477 -24.82 -23.26 7.78
C GLU A 477 -26.34 -23.50 7.76
N GLY A 478 -26.85 -24.38 8.64
CA GLY A 478 -28.29 -24.65 8.79
C GLY A 478 -29.12 -23.47 9.31
N GLU A 479 -28.48 -22.46 9.90
CA GLU A 479 -29.15 -21.26 10.43
C GLU A 479 -29.33 -20.15 9.38
N ARG A 480 -28.78 -20.35 8.18
CA ARG A 480 -28.87 -19.36 7.10
C ARG A 480 -30.22 -19.49 6.42
N GLU A 481 -30.96 -18.40 6.41
CA GLU A 481 -32.20 -18.33 5.65
C GLU A 481 -32.03 -17.52 4.37
N ALA A 482 -32.60 -18.03 3.29
CA ALA A 482 -32.71 -17.28 2.05
C ALA A 482 -33.74 -16.15 2.26
N SER A 483 -33.25 -14.91 2.39
CA SER A 483 -34.09 -13.71 2.42
C SER A 483 -33.94 -12.91 1.13
N ASP A 484 -35.06 -12.61 0.48
CA ASP A 484 -35.07 -11.76 -0.73
C ASP A 484 -34.59 -10.34 -0.43
N ILE A 485 -34.78 -9.86 0.81
CA ILE A 485 -34.26 -8.57 1.27
C ILE A 485 -32.73 -8.59 1.28
N SER A 486 -32.11 -9.66 1.80
CA SER A 486 -30.66 -9.81 1.83
C SER A 486 -30.07 -9.95 0.42
N ALA A 487 -30.72 -10.73 -0.46
CA ALA A 487 -30.32 -10.84 -1.87
C ALA A 487 -30.39 -9.49 -2.60
N THR A 488 -31.46 -8.72 -2.39
CA THR A 488 -31.62 -7.39 -2.98
C THR A 488 -30.59 -6.40 -2.44
N GLY A 489 -30.36 -6.40 -1.11
CA GLY A 489 -29.32 -5.58 -0.48
C GLY A 489 -27.92 -5.90 -0.97
N ALA A 490 -27.59 -7.18 -1.14
CA ALA A 490 -26.31 -7.62 -1.69
C ALA A 490 -26.13 -7.21 -3.15
N ARG A 491 -27.17 -7.32 -3.97
CA ARG A 491 -27.15 -6.82 -5.36
C ARG A 491 -26.92 -5.30 -5.40
N GLN A 492 -27.60 -4.54 -4.54
CA GLN A 492 -27.46 -3.09 -4.49
C GLN A 492 -26.05 -2.68 -4.02
N ALA A 493 -25.52 -3.33 -2.99
CA ALA A 493 -24.16 -3.06 -2.54
C ALA A 493 -23.10 -3.42 -3.59
N LEU A 494 -23.28 -4.53 -4.33
CA LEU A 494 -22.41 -4.89 -5.44
C LEU A 494 -22.46 -3.82 -6.55
N LEU A 495 -23.65 -3.32 -6.88
CA LEU A 495 -23.86 -2.25 -7.85
C LEU A 495 -23.13 -0.96 -7.43
N GLU A 496 -23.38 -0.49 -6.21
CA GLU A 496 -22.82 0.74 -5.67
C GLU A 496 -21.29 0.65 -5.53
N ALA A 497 -20.78 -0.45 -4.98
CA ALA A 497 -19.34 -0.67 -4.82
C ALA A 497 -18.64 -0.73 -6.18
N SER A 498 -19.26 -1.37 -7.18
CA SER A 498 -18.73 -1.41 -8.56
C SER A 498 -18.72 -0.02 -9.20
N ALA A 499 -19.85 0.69 -9.15
CA ALA A 499 -19.98 2.03 -9.73
C ALA A 499 -19.02 3.04 -9.08
N MET A 500 -18.91 3.04 -7.76
CA MET A 500 -17.99 3.88 -7.00
C MET A 500 -16.53 3.58 -7.36
N THR A 501 -16.13 2.30 -7.36
CA THR A 501 -14.74 1.91 -7.63
C THR A 501 -14.33 2.26 -9.06
N LEU A 502 -15.18 1.94 -10.05
CA LEU A 502 -14.89 2.23 -11.46
C LEU A 502 -14.92 3.74 -11.74
N SER A 503 -15.76 4.51 -11.05
CA SER A 503 -15.78 5.97 -11.17
C SER A 503 -14.52 6.62 -10.59
N ALA A 504 -14.04 6.13 -9.45
CA ALA A 504 -12.88 6.69 -8.76
C ALA A 504 -11.54 6.28 -9.39
N PHE A 505 -11.47 5.06 -9.94
CA PHE A 505 -10.24 4.48 -10.50
C PHE A 505 -10.47 3.87 -11.89
N PRO A 506 -10.99 4.64 -12.87
CA PRO A 506 -11.41 4.09 -14.16
C PRO A 506 -10.26 3.42 -14.92
N GLN A 507 -9.02 3.89 -14.71
CA GLN A 507 -7.82 3.36 -15.36
C GLN A 507 -7.33 2.00 -14.82
N ALA A 508 -7.82 1.55 -13.66
CA ALA A 508 -7.29 0.39 -12.96
C ALA A 508 -8.20 -0.83 -13.12
N ILE A 509 -7.62 -2.02 -13.15
CA ILE A 509 -8.39 -3.27 -13.00
C ILE A 509 -8.79 -3.47 -11.54
N LEU A 510 -9.85 -4.23 -11.30
CA LEU A 510 -10.31 -4.57 -9.96
C LEU A 510 -9.31 -5.54 -9.29
N PRO A 511 -8.75 -5.20 -8.11
CA PRO A 511 -7.81 -6.08 -7.41
C PRO A 511 -8.48 -7.37 -6.94
N ASN A 512 -7.72 -8.47 -6.88
CA ASN A 512 -8.24 -9.78 -6.46
C ASN A 512 -8.92 -9.75 -5.09
N LYS A 513 -8.44 -8.94 -4.14
CA LYS A 513 -9.09 -8.77 -2.84
C LYS A 513 -10.46 -8.11 -2.93
N LEU A 514 -10.62 -7.12 -3.82
CA LEU A 514 -11.92 -6.50 -4.06
C LEU A 514 -12.86 -7.48 -4.77
N LEU A 515 -12.33 -8.26 -5.72
CA LEU A 515 -13.10 -9.31 -6.39
C LEU A 515 -13.61 -10.37 -5.42
N GLN A 516 -12.88 -10.71 -4.35
CA GLN A 516 -13.37 -11.63 -3.31
C GLN A 516 -14.63 -11.09 -2.62
N GLU A 517 -14.70 -9.78 -2.36
CA GLU A 517 -15.90 -9.15 -1.82
C GLU A 517 -17.04 -9.18 -2.84
N PHE A 518 -16.74 -8.90 -4.11
CA PHE A 518 -17.75 -8.93 -5.17
C PHE A 518 -18.30 -10.34 -5.41
N VAL A 519 -17.45 -11.38 -5.32
CA VAL A 519 -17.89 -12.78 -5.36
C VAL A 519 -18.84 -13.07 -4.22
N SER A 520 -18.51 -12.68 -2.98
CA SER A 520 -19.41 -12.94 -1.85
C SER A 520 -20.73 -12.17 -1.93
N LEU A 521 -20.72 -10.92 -2.40
CA LEU A 521 -21.95 -10.18 -2.66
C LEU A 521 -22.78 -10.82 -3.80
N ALA A 522 -22.13 -11.27 -4.88
CA ALA A 522 -22.80 -11.96 -5.98
C ALA A 522 -23.41 -13.30 -5.53
N GLU A 523 -22.70 -14.07 -4.71
CA GLU A 523 -23.21 -15.32 -4.11
C GLU A 523 -24.42 -15.04 -3.22
N THR A 524 -24.37 -14.03 -2.34
CA THR A 524 -25.52 -13.62 -1.51
C THR A 524 -26.69 -13.11 -2.38
N ALA A 525 -26.40 -12.40 -3.47
CA ALA A 525 -27.40 -11.92 -4.43
C ALA A 525 -27.91 -13.01 -5.39
N LYS A 526 -27.39 -14.25 -5.32
CA LYS A 526 -27.70 -15.36 -6.22
C LYS A 526 -27.44 -15.04 -7.70
N LEU A 527 -26.40 -14.24 -7.98
CA LEU A 527 -25.98 -13.87 -9.34
C LEU A 527 -24.87 -14.79 -9.84
N GLU A 528 -25.01 -15.29 -11.07
CA GLU A 528 -23.97 -16.09 -11.72
C GLU A 528 -22.92 -15.21 -12.43
N LEU A 529 -22.01 -14.66 -11.63
CA LEU A 529 -20.91 -13.82 -12.08
C LEU A 529 -19.56 -14.55 -11.93
N PRO A 530 -19.03 -15.23 -12.96
CA PRO A 530 -17.78 -15.97 -12.91
C PRO A 530 -16.57 -15.05 -12.92
N PHE A 531 -16.37 -14.25 -11.86
CA PHE A 531 -15.28 -13.30 -11.77
C PHE A 531 -13.90 -13.95 -11.94
N VAL A 532 -13.09 -13.36 -12.83
CA VAL A 532 -11.72 -13.78 -13.13
C VAL A 532 -10.70 -12.95 -12.36
N ASP A 533 -9.68 -13.62 -11.82
CA ASP A 533 -8.59 -12.98 -11.07
C ASP A 533 -7.54 -12.39 -12.02
N GLU A 534 -6.76 -11.41 -11.55
CA GLU A 534 -5.45 -11.11 -12.13
C GLU A 534 -4.48 -12.23 -11.74
N VAL A 535 -4.10 -13.06 -12.72
CA VAL A 535 -3.12 -14.13 -12.56
C VAL A 535 -1.70 -13.54 -12.72
N ALA A 536 -0.77 -13.94 -11.85
CA ALA A 536 0.62 -13.50 -11.95
C ALA A 536 1.39 -14.35 -12.99
N ALA A 537 2.18 -13.69 -13.84
CA ALA A 537 2.81 -14.31 -15.00
C ALA A 537 3.93 -15.30 -14.64
N ASP A 538 4.58 -15.12 -13.50
CA ASP A 538 5.62 -15.99 -12.94
C ASP A 538 5.07 -17.32 -12.41
N ILE A 539 3.78 -17.40 -12.08
CA ILE A 539 3.13 -18.61 -11.56
C ILE A 539 2.16 -19.25 -12.56
N PHE A 540 2.00 -18.67 -13.75
CA PHE A 540 1.07 -19.17 -14.76
C PHE A 540 1.57 -20.48 -15.38
N MET A 541 0.77 -21.54 -15.25
CA MET A 541 1.12 -22.91 -15.64
C MET A 541 0.59 -23.30 -17.04
N GLY A 542 0.20 -22.33 -17.86
CA GLY A 542 -0.31 -22.60 -19.21
C GLY A 542 -1.76 -23.07 -19.28
N ALA A 543 -2.54 -22.86 -18.23
CA ALA A 543 -3.95 -23.21 -18.17
C ALA A 543 -4.75 -22.29 -17.25
N PHE A 544 -6.01 -22.08 -17.59
CA PHE A 544 -7.01 -21.43 -16.76
C PHE A 544 -7.99 -22.45 -16.18
N SER A 545 -8.66 -22.07 -15.09
CA SER A 545 -9.81 -22.80 -14.58
C SER A 545 -11.06 -22.51 -15.41
N THR A 546 -12.06 -23.39 -15.33
CA THR A 546 -13.30 -23.31 -16.13
C THR A 546 -14.06 -22.00 -15.97
N LYS A 547 -13.90 -21.30 -14.83
CA LYS A 547 -14.51 -19.98 -14.62
C LYS A 547 -14.06 -18.94 -15.65
N PHE A 548 -12.81 -19.00 -16.12
CA PHE A 548 -12.31 -18.05 -17.13
C PHE A 548 -12.99 -18.27 -18.49
N THR A 549 -13.22 -19.53 -18.88
CA THR A 549 -13.97 -19.85 -20.10
C THR A 549 -15.41 -19.36 -20.01
N ARG A 550 -16.08 -19.57 -18.87
CA ARG A 550 -17.44 -19.05 -18.63
C ARG A 550 -17.49 -17.52 -18.73
N ALA A 551 -16.53 -16.82 -18.12
CA ALA A 551 -16.43 -15.36 -18.18
C ALA A 551 -16.20 -14.85 -19.60
N ALA A 552 -15.33 -15.53 -20.37
CA ALA A 552 -15.06 -15.18 -21.77
C ALA A 552 -16.31 -15.33 -22.65
N ARG A 553 -17.07 -16.42 -22.48
CA ARG A 553 -18.33 -16.65 -23.21
C ARG A 553 -19.39 -15.60 -22.90
N GLN A 554 -19.56 -15.25 -21.63
CA GLN A 554 -20.48 -14.18 -21.22
C GLN A 554 -20.04 -12.81 -21.78
N SER A 555 -18.73 -12.53 -21.76
CA SER A 555 -18.17 -11.29 -22.32
C SER A 555 -18.38 -11.19 -23.83
N ALA A 556 -18.27 -12.29 -24.56
CA ALA A 556 -18.42 -12.33 -26.02
C ALA A 556 -19.76 -11.76 -26.49
N ARG A 557 -20.85 -12.17 -25.84
CA ARG A 557 -22.22 -11.72 -26.16
C ARG A 557 -22.38 -10.21 -25.95
N PHE A 558 -21.77 -9.68 -24.89
CA PHE A 558 -21.85 -8.27 -24.55
C PHE A 558 -20.97 -7.39 -25.45
N MET A 559 -19.89 -7.95 -26.02
CA MET A 559 -18.92 -7.23 -26.84
C MET A 559 -19.17 -7.32 -28.35
N ALA A 560 -20.11 -8.16 -28.80
CA ALA A 560 -20.43 -8.31 -30.23
C ALA A 560 -20.75 -6.95 -30.88
N GLY A 561 -20.08 -6.63 -32.00
CA GLY A 561 -20.30 -5.39 -32.74
C GLY A 561 -19.79 -4.11 -32.05
N THR A 562 -19.07 -4.21 -30.94
CA THR A 562 -18.56 -3.03 -30.21
C THR A 562 -17.22 -2.51 -30.75
N LEU A 563 -16.88 -1.27 -30.39
CA LEU A 563 -15.57 -0.68 -30.68
C LEU A 563 -14.42 -1.50 -30.06
N TYR A 564 -14.62 -2.07 -28.87
CA TYR A 564 -13.67 -2.94 -28.19
C TYR A 564 -13.35 -4.19 -29.01
N ALA A 565 -14.39 -4.91 -29.47
CA ALA A 565 -14.22 -6.12 -30.27
C ALA A 565 -13.54 -5.83 -31.61
N ARG A 566 -13.86 -4.69 -32.26
CA ARG A 566 -13.20 -4.26 -33.50
C ARG A 566 -11.73 -3.91 -33.29
N TYR A 567 -11.39 -3.20 -32.22
CA TYR A 567 -10.02 -2.79 -31.95
C TYR A 567 -9.12 -3.97 -31.62
N TYR A 568 -9.61 -4.94 -30.86
CA TYR A 568 -8.84 -6.12 -30.48
C TYR A 568 -8.99 -7.30 -31.45
N ASP A 569 -9.73 -7.14 -32.56
CA ASP A 569 -9.97 -8.19 -33.54
C ASP A 569 -10.48 -9.49 -32.87
N ILE A 570 -11.60 -9.38 -32.16
CA ILE A 570 -12.20 -10.48 -31.39
C ILE A 570 -13.28 -11.16 -32.24
N ASP A 571 -13.08 -12.45 -32.52
CA ASP A 571 -14.14 -13.34 -33.02
C ASP A 571 -15.11 -13.68 -31.87
N THR A 572 -16.18 -12.90 -31.74
CA THR A 572 -17.15 -13.05 -30.65
C THR A 572 -17.98 -14.33 -30.78
N ASP A 573 -18.21 -14.82 -31.99
CA ASP A 573 -18.99 -16.05 -32.20
C ASP A 573 -18.17 -17.28 -31.80
N GLY A 574 -16.91 -17.34 -32.24
CA GLY A 574 -15.96 -18.36 -31.82
C GLY A 574 -15.72 -18.33 -30.30
N LEU A 575 -15.66 -17.14 -29.70
CA LEU A 575 -15.49 -16.97 -28.26
C LEU A 575 -16.71 -17.46 -27.45
N ALA A 576 -17.93 -17.16 -27.92
CA ALA A 576 -19.17 -17.61 -27.28
C ALA A 576 -19.34 -19.15 -27.36
N GLY A 577 -18.81 -19.77 -28.41
CA GLY A 577 -18.84 -21.20 -28.68
C GLY A 577 -17.72 -22.04 -28.03
N LEU A 578 -16.85 -21.44 -27.21
CA LEU A 578 -15.76 -22.18 -26.57
C LEU A 578 -16.28 -23.33 -25.68
N PRO A 579 -15.65 -24.53 -25.73
CA PRO A 579 -16.09 -25.68 -24.95
C PRO A 579 -15.78 -25.51 -23.46
N ASP A 580 -16.70 -25.93 -22.60
CA ASP A 580 -16.56 -25.84 -21.13
C ASP A 580 -15.53 -26.83 -20.55
N GLN A 581 -15.27 -27.94 -21.24
CA GLN A 581 -14.43 -29.03 -20.73
C GLN A 581 -13.19 -29.30 -21.59
N ARG A 582 -12.11 -29.65 -20.90
CA ARG A 582 -11.05 -30.48 -21.48
C ARG A 582 -11.68 -31.84 -21.82
N ARG A 583 -11.82 -32.19 -23.10
CA ARG A 583 -11.89 -33.63 -23.48
C ARG A 583 -10.64 -34.31 -22.90
N ASN A 584 -10.74 -35.53 -22.38
CA ASN A 584 -9.60 -36.24 -21.76
C ASN A 584 -8.30 -36.04 -22.56
N ASN A 585 -7.24 -35.56 -21.91
CA ASN A 585 -5.93 -35.18 -22.48
C ASN A 585 -5.87 -33.95 -23.42
N SER A 586 -6.96 -33.20 -23.61
CA SER A 586 -6.94 -31.94 -24.39
C SER A 586 -6.54 -30.74 -23.52
N ARG A 587 -5.78 -29.82 -24.12
CA ARG A 587 -5.35 -28.55 -23.49
C ARG A 587 -6.57 -27.65 -23.26
N ASP A 588 -6.47 -26.76 -22.27
CA ASP A 588 -7.48 -25.74 -22.01
C ASP A 588 -7.72 -24.90 -23.29
N ALA A 589 -8.98 -24.85 -23.74
CA ALA A 589 -9.39 -24.20 -24.98
C ALA A 589 -9.16 -22.69 -24.93
N LEU A 590 -9.47 -22.04 -23.80
CA LEU A 590 -9.25 -20.60 -23.66
C LEU A 590 -7.76 -20.28 -23.65
N ALA A 591 -6.95 -21.04 -22.90
CA ALA A 591 -5.51 -20.88 -22.92
C ALA A 591 -4.94 -21.04 -24.34
N THR A 592 -5.40 -22.06 -25.07
CA THR A 592 -4.97 -22.33 -26.46
C THR A 592 -5.29 -21.16 -27.38
N LEU A 593 -6.50 -20.61 -27.31
CA LEU A 593 -6.89 -19.42 -28.07
C LEU A 593 -6.01 -18.20 -27.69
N CYS A 594 -5.77 -17.98 -26.40
CA CYS A 594 -4.93 -16.87 -25.94
C CYS A 594 -3.48 -17.01 -26.45
N ALA A 595 -2.92 -18.22 -26.44
CA ALA A 595 -1.58 -18.49 -26.93
C ALA A 595 -1.47 -18.30 -28.45
N GLN A 596 -2.48 -18.73 -29.22
CA GLN A 596 -2.55 -18.48 -30.66
C GLN A 596 -2.58 -16.98 -30.96
N ARG A 597 -3.45 -16.22 -30.27
CA ARG A 597 -3.54 -14.76 -30.42
C ARG A 597 -2.25 -14.03 -30.01
N ALA A 598 -1.54 -14.55 -29.02
CA ALA A 598 -0.27 -14.00 -28.56
C ALA A 598 0.94 -14.46 -29.42
N ASN A 599 0.73 -15.36 -30.38
CA ASN A 599 1.80 -16.08 -31.09
C ASN A 599 2.86 -16.68 -30.14
N ALA A 600 2.38 -17.31 -29.07
CA ALA A 600 3.19 -17.79 -27.95
C ALA A 600 3.07 -19.30 -27.75
N THR A 601 4.13 -19.93 -27.22
CA THR A 601 4.15 -21.35 -26.86
C THR A 601 4.05 -21.53 -25.34
N PHE A 602 3.35 -22.58 -24.92
CA PHE A 602 3.22 -22.95 -23.51
C PHE A 602 4.50 -23.55 -22.93
N GLY A 603 4.59 -23.57 -21.60
CA GLY A 603 5.58 -24.37 -20.87
C GLY A 603 7.00 -23.82 -20.91
N THR A 604 7.19 -22.59 -21.40
CA THR A 604 8.51 -21.94 -21.45
C THR A 604 8.98 -21.44 -20.08
N TRP A 605 8.10 -21.37 -19.07
CA TRP A 605 8.34 -20.79 -17.74
C TRP A 605 8.91 -19.35 -17.76
N ARG A 606 8.82 -18.67 -18.91
CA ARG A 606 9.29 -17.29 -19.09
C ARG A 606 8.14 -16.34 -18.75
N PRO A 607 8.26 -15.49 -17.69
CA PRO A 607 7.17 -14.59 -17.30
C PRO A 607 6.72 -13.65 -18.42
N ALA A 608 7.62 -13.23 -19.31
CA ALA A 608 7.27 -12.38 -20.45
C ALA A 608 6.33 -13.10 -21.44
N VAL A 609 6.59 -14.38 -21.76
CA VAL A 609 5.74 -15.20 -22.63
C VAL A 609 4.40 -15.50 -21.96
N ASN A 610 4.43 -15.88 -20.68
CA ASN A 610 3.21 -16.10 -19.92
C ASN A 610 2.34 -14.84 -19.87
N GLY A 611 2.95 -13.67 -19.68
CA GLY A 611 2.23 -12.42 -19.62
C GLY A 611 1.59 -11.98 -20.93
N THR A 612 2.14 -12.33 -22.10
CA THR A 612 1.45 -12.07 -23.40
C THR A 612 0.19 -12.92 -23.54
N ILE A 613 0.22 -14.18 -23.06
CA ILE A 613 -0.96 -15.06 -23.02
C ILE A 613 -2.01 -14.53 -22.03
N LEU A 614 -1.59 -14.14 -20.83
CA LEU A 614 -2.47 -13.56 -19.81
C LEU A 614 -3.11 -12.25 -20.27
N GLU A 615 -2.37 -11.42 -21.01
CA GLU A 615 -2.92 -10.20 -21.60
C GLU A 615 -4.04 -10.48 -22.60
N GLN A 616 -3.93 -11.55 -23.41
CA GLN A 616 -5.03 -11.98 -24.29
C GLN A 616 -6.24 -12.47 -23.48
N GLN A 617 -6.04 -13.19 -22.38
CA GLN A 617 -7.15 -13.58 -21.50
C GLN A 617 -7.86 -12.35 -20.92
N GLN A 618 -7.12 -11.34 -20.46
CA GLN A 618 -7.71 -10.10 -19.95
C GLN A 618 -8.53 -9.37 -21.02
N ILE A 619 -8.08 -9.38 -22.28
CA ILE A 619 -8.82 -8.82 -23.41
C ILE A 619 -10.12 -9.59 -23.64
N LEU A 620 -10.05 -10.91 -23.78
CA LEU A 620 -11.22 -11.74 -24.11
C LEU A 620 -12.28 -11.81 -23.00
N THR A 621 -11.87 -11.62 -21.75
CA THR A 621 -12.78 -11.58 -20.59
C THR A 621 -13.15 -10.16 -20.18
N THR A 622 -12.63 -9.15 -20.87
CA THR A 622 -12.71 -7.71 -20.50
C THR A 622 -12.29 -7.42 -19.05
N GLN A 623 -11.53 -8.34 -18.44
CA GLN A 623 -11.21 -8.39 -17.02
C GLN A 623 -12.41 -8.01 -16.12
N ASN A 624 -13.54 -8.69 -16.33
CA ASN A 624 -14.82 -8.58 -15.59
C ASN A 624 -15.72 -7.38 -15.93
N LEU A 625 -15.31 -6.44 -16.78
CA LEU A 625 -16.13 -5.26 -17.08
C LEU A 625 -17.46 -5.64 -17.76
N ALA A 626 -17.43 -6.53 -18.75
CA ALA A 626 -18.63 -7.00 -19.43
C ALA A 626 -19.60 -7.70 -18.46
N LEU A 627 -19.07 -8.46 -17.50
CA LEU A 627 -19.89 -9.12 -16.47
C LEU A 627 -20.62 -8.11 -15.59
N LEU A 628 -19.90 -7.10 -15.11
CA LEU A 628 -20.45 -6.06 -14.25
C LEU A 628 -21.45 -5.18 -15.02
N PHE A 629 -21.14 -4.79 -16.24
CA PHE A 629 -22.03 -3.94 -17.05
C PHE A 629 -23.28 -4.67 -17.53
N GLY A 630 -23.15 -5.95 -17.90
CA GLY A 630 -24.26 -6.77 -18.38
C GLY A 630 -25.30 -7.08 -17.30
N GLU A 631 -24.88 -7.57 -16.13
CA GLU A 631 -25.82 -8.04 -15.09
C GLU A 631 -26.29 -6.94 -14.12
N LEU A 632 -25.45 -5.92 -13.88
CA LEU A 632 -25.75 -4.87 -12.92
C LEU A 632 -26.34 -3.61 -13.58
N ASN A 633 -26.50 -3.57 -14.90
CA ASN A 633 -26.97 -2.38 -15.63
C ASN A 633 -26.10 -1.12 -15.39
N LEU A 634 -24.80 -1.29 -15.17
CA LEU A 634 -23.88 -0.15 -14.95
C LEU A 634 -23.83 0.82 -16.13
N LYS A 635 -24.14 0.37 -17.36
CA LYS A 635 -24.25 1.26 -18.53
C LYS A 635 -25.26 2.38 -18.27
N ILE A 636 -26.39 2.07 -17.64
CA ILE A 636 -27.45 3.05 -17.33
C ILE A 636 -26.98 3.97 -16.20
N LEU A 637 -26.53 3.39 -15.08
CA LEU A 637 -26.13 4.15 -13.90
C LEU A 637 -24.97 5.12 -14.18
N LEU A 638 -24.00 4.71 -14.99
CA LEU A 638 -22.81 5.49 -15.31
C LEU A 638 -22.93 6.28 -16.62
N HIS A 639 -24.09 6.27 -17.29
CA HIS A 639 -24.26 6.81 -18.64
C HIS A 639 -23.66 8.22 -18.80
N HIS A 640 -24.03 9.14 -17.91
CA HIS A 640 -23.56 10.54 -17.94
C HIS A 640 -22.08 10.73 -17.57
N ARG A 641 -21.42 9.69 -17.05
CA ARG A 641 -20.00 9.72 -16.64
C ARG A 641 -19.09 8.99 -17.62
N LEU A 642 -19.61 8.09 -18.46
CA LEU A 642 -18.80 7.22 -19.33
C LEU A 642 -17.76 7.99 -20.18
N SER A 643 -18.15 9.11 -20.79
CA SER A 643 -17.22 9.96 -21.55
C SER A 643 -16.10 10.52 -20.66
N ALA A 644 -16.43 10.95 -19.44
CA ALA A 644 -15.44 11.44 -18.48
C ALA A 644 -14.53 10.31 -17.96
N LEU A 645 -15.05 9.09 -17.78
CA LEU A 645 -14.24 7.92 -17.38
C LEU A 645 -13.23 7.55 -18.47
N ALA A 646 -13.65 7.55 -19.74
CA ALA A 646 -12.76 7.32 -20.87
C ALA A 646 -11.67 8.40 -20.95
N LEU A 647 -12.04 9.68 -20.84
CA LEU A 647 -11.08 10.78 -20.83
C LEU A 647 -10.10 10.68 -19.65
N ALA A 648 -10.58 10.40 -18.43
CA ALA A 648 -9.74 10.24 -17.25
C ALA A 648 -8.71 9.11 -17.40
N CYS A 649 -9.07 8.01 -18.05
CA CYS A 649 -8.12 6.94 -18.40
C CYS A 649 -7.00 7.49 -19.29
N PHE A 650 -7.35 8.25 -20.33
CA PHE A 650 -6.38 8.79 -21.27
C PHE A 650 -5.47 9.87 -20.67
N GLU A 651 -6.03 10.77 -19.87
CA GLU A 651 -5.27 11.77 -19.11
C GLU A 651 -4.24 11.09 -18.19
N TRP A 652 -4.67 10.01 -17.51
CA TRP A 652 -3.78 9.21 -16.68
C TRP A 652 -2.66 8.57 -17.53
N ILE A 653 -2.97 8.01 -18.70
CA ILE A 653 -1.98 7.44 -19.63
C ILE A 653 -0.96 8.49 -20.05
N CYS A 654 -1.41 9.64 -20.54
CA CYS A 654 -0.55 10.74 -20.99
C CYS A 654 0.37 11.21 -19.86
N LYS A 655 -0.18 11.41 -18.65
CA LYS A 655 0.58 11.82 -17.47
C LYS A 655 1.64 10.80 -17.08
N ARG A 656 1.30 9.50 -17.07
CA ARG A 656 2.22 8.43 -16.62
C ARG A 656 3.33 8.13 -17.61
N GLN A 657 3.04 8.15 -18.90
CA GLN A 657 4.05 7.92 -19.95
C GLN A 657 5.12 9.02 -19.99
N GLN A 658 4.74 10.25 -19.61
CA GLN A 658 5.64 11.40 -19.56
C GLN A 658 6.36 11.56 -18.20
N MET A 659 6.15 10.66 -17.23
CA MET A 659 6.91 10.68 -15.98
C MET A 659 8.36 10.20 -16.17
N HIS A 660 9.29 10.87 -15.50
CA HIS A 660 10.68 10.44 -15.43
C HIS A 660 10.84 9.24 -14.49
N ILE A 661 10.88 8.03 -15.08
CA ILE A 661 11.09 6.77 -14.37
C ILE A 661 12.47 6.22 -14.76
N THR A 662 13.39 6.21 -13.79
CA THR A 662 14.78 5.74 -13.96
C THR A 662 14.89 4.22 -13.91
N HIS A 663 14.08 3.57 -13.05
CA HIS A 663 14.17 2.13 -12.86
C HIS A 663 13.44 1.36 -13.96
N TYR A 664 14.18 0.50 -14.67
CA TYR A 664 13.66 -0.32 -15.76
C TYR A 664 12.42 -1.15 -15.35
N HIS A 665 12.46 -1.83 -14.21
CA HIS A 665 11.31 -2.60 -13.72
C HIS A 665 10.08 -1.72 -13.46
N ALA A 666 10.25 -0.54 -12.87
CA ALA A 666 9.15 0.39 -12.65
C ALA A 666 8.55 0.90 -13.98
N ARG A 667 9.37 1.06 -15.03
CA ARG A 667 8.91 1.41 -16.37
C ARG A 667 8.04 0.32 -17.00
N LEU A 668 8.39 -0.96 -16.80
CA LEU A 668 7.59 -2.08 -17.27
C LEU A 668 6.24 -2.18 -16.56
N VAL A 669 6.23 -1.97 -15.24
CA VAL A 669 4.98 -1.89 -14.46
C VAL A 669 4.11 -0.74 -14.96
N MET A 670 4.70 0.42 -15.28
CA MET A 670 3.98 1.55 -15.87
C MET A 670 3.39 1.20 -17.24
N LEU A 671 4.11 0.49 -18.11
CA LEU A 671 3.60 0.03 -19.41
C LEU A 671 2.45 -0.97 -19.25
N LYS A 672 2.58 -1.95 -18.34
CA LYS A 672 1.50 -2.88 -17.99
C LYS A 672 0.24 -2.12 -17.54
N ASN A 673 0.40 -1.15 -16.64
CA ASN A 673 -0.73 -0.35 -16.15
C ASN A 673 -1.31 0.59 -17.22
N THR A 674 -0.50 1.04 -18.18
CA THR A 674 -0.99 1.78 -19.36
C THR A 674 -1.90 0.89 -20.21
N ALA A 675 -1.55 -0.39 -20.38
CA ALA A 675 -2.38 -1.34 -21.12
C ALA A 675 -3.72 -1.61 -20.41
N TYR A 676 -3.73 -1.68 -19.06
CA TYR A 676 -4.98 -1.72 -18.29
C TYR A 676 -5.84 -0.49 -18.52
N ALA A 677 -5.26 0.71 -18.39
CA ALA A 677 -5.97 1.96 -18.59
C ALA A 677 -6.53 2.09 -20.02
N TRP A 678 -5.76 1.64 -21.02
CA TRP A 678 -6.19 1.65 -22.41
C TRP A 678 -7.37 0.68 -22.61
N ARG A 679 -7.29 -0.55 -22.11
CA ARG A 679 -8.40 -1.52 -22.16
C ARG A 679 -9.67 -0.99 -21.52
N GLN A 680 -9.55 -0.41 -20.32
CA GLN A 680 -10.67 0.22 -19.61
C GLN A 680 -11.30 1.35 -20.44
N MET A 681 -10.48 2.24 -20.99
CA MET A 681 -10.92 3.32 -21.88
C MET A 681 -11.69 2.79 -23.09
N MET A 682 -11.13 1.81 -23.81
CA MET A 682 -11.77 1.19 -24.98
C MET A 682 -13.12 0.56 -24.62
N PHE A 683 -13.23 -0.03 -23.43
CA PHE A 683 -14.48 -0.59 -22.94
C PHE A 683 -15.51 0.53 -22.66
N TYR A 684 -15.14 1.60 -21.95
CA TYR A 684 -16.05 2.72 -21.69
C TYR A 684 -16.52 3.40 -22.98
N LEU A 685 -15.63 3.62 -23.94
CA LEU A 685 -15.99 4.14 -25.25
C LEU A 685 -16.98 3.22 -25.98
N SER A 686 -16.83 1.91 -25.82
CA SER A 686 -17.76 0.93 -26.42
C SER A 686 -19.15 0.95 -25.80
N MET A 687 -19.31 1.55 -24.63
CA MET A 687 -20.62 1.72 -23.97
C MET A 687 -21.33 3.00 -24.41
N LEU A 688 -20.66 3.88 -25.17
CA LEU A 688 -21.23 5.12 -25.72
C LEU A 688 -21.83 4.88 -27.10
N ASP A 689 -22.91 5.62 -27.39
CA ASP A 689 -23.65 5.51 -28.65
C ASP A 689 -23.60 6.86 -29.41
N GLY A 690 -23.55 6.80 -30.75
CA GLY A 690 -23.74 7.94 -31.65
C GLY A 690 -22.92 9.20 -31.34
N GLU A 691 -23.62 10.30 -31.04
CA GLU A 691 -23.04 11.62 -30.73
C GLU A 691 -22.12 11.60 -29.50
N LEU A 692 -22.46 10.84 -28.46
CA LEU A 692 -21.67 10.79 -27.23
C LEU A 692 -20.30 10.15 -27.47
N LEU A 693 -20.26 9.11 -28.30
CA LEU A 693 -19.01 8.49 -28.71
C LEU A 693 -18.15 9.48 -29.51
N ARG A 694 -18.75 10.21 -30.47
CA ARG A 694 -18.02 11.21 -31.26
C ARG A 694 -17.44 12.32 -30.39
N SER A 695 -18.26 12.89 -29.50
CA SER A 695 -17.82 13.94 -28.56
C SER A 695 -16.71 13.46 -27.61
N ALA A 696 -16.79 12.21 -27.14
CA ALA A 696 -15.73 11.62 -26.32
C ALA A 696 -14.41 11.45 -27.12
N LEU A 697 -14.50 10.98 -28.36
CA LEU A 697 -13.33 10.85 -29.25
C LEU A 697 -12.71 12.22 -29.57
N ASP A 698 -13.51 13.24 -29.85
CA ASP A 698 -13.03 14.62 -30.08
C ASP A 698 -12.30 15.18 -28.86
N SER A 699 -12.80 14.88 -27.65
CA SER A 699 -12.15 15.28 -26.40
C SER A 699 -10.81 14.57 -26.21
N LEU A 700 -10.73 13.28 -26.53
CA LEU A 700 -9.48 12.51 -26.50
C LEU A 700 -8.46 13.04 -27.50
N GLU A 701 -8.87 13.32 -28.74
CA GLU A 701 -8.02 13.88 -29.78
C GLU A 701 -7.52 15.28 -29.42
N SER A 702 -8.39 16.13 -28.85
CA SER A 702 -8.01 17.45 -28.35
C SER A 702 -6.98 17.36 -27.24
N HIS A 703 -7.17 16.44 -26.27
CA HIS A 703 -6.20 16.20 -25.22
C HIS A 703 -4.87 15.66 -25.77
N PHE A 704 -4.94 14.76 -26.75
CA PHE A 704 -3.76 14.21 -27.42
C PHE A 704 -2.97 15.29 -28.14
N ALA A 705 -3.64 16.18 -28.89
CA ALA A 705 -3.03 17.28 -29.62
C ALA A 705 -2.28 18.27 -28.71
N ALA A 706 -2.75 18.44 -27.46
CA ALA A 706 -2.12 19.29 -26.45
C ALA A 706 -0.86 18.67 -25.80
N GLN A 707 -0.55 17.39 -26.05
CA GLN A 707 0.63 16.74 -25.48
C GLN A 707 1.93 17.14 -26.20
N SER A 708 3.06 16.87 -25.54
CA SER A 708 4.40 17.07 -26.12
C SER A 708 4.55 16.35 -27.47
N SER A 709 5.31 16.94 -28.40
CA SER A 709 5.58 16.34 -29.72
C SER A 709 6.19 14.95 -29.60
N GLU A 710 7.15 14.77 -28.69
CA GLU A 710 7.80 13.48 -28.44
C GLU A 710 6.78 12.39 -28.04
N PHE A 711 5.84 12.72 -27.15
CA PHE A 711 4.79 11.79 -26.77
C PHE A 711 3.86 11.50 -27.94
N ARG A 712 3.43 12.54 -28.68
CA ARG A 712 2.53 12.38 -29.82
C ARG A 712 3.11 11.48 -30.89
N GLU A 713 4.35 11.71 -31.31
CA GLU A 713 5.02 10.88 -32.32
C GLU A 713 5.09 9.41 -31.91
N ARG A 714 5.47 9.14 -30.66
CA ARG A 714 5.57 7.79 -30.13
C ARG A 714 4.19 7.13 -30.04
N PHE A 715 3.18 7.83 -29.56
CA PHE A 715 1.87 7.24 -29.25
C PHE A 715 0.88 7.25 -30.44
N LEU A 716 1.18 7.98 -31.52
CA LEU A 716 0.34 8.11 -32.71
C LEU A 716 -0.15 6.78 -33.32
N PRO A 717 0.66 5.70 -33.46
CA PRO A 717 0.19 4.45 -34.06
C PRO A 717 -1.02 3.83 -33.32
N VAL A 718 -1.08 4.02 -32.00
CA VAL A 718 -2.17 3.53 -31.17
C VAL A 718 -3.43 4.39 -31.34
N MET A 719 -3.27 5.71 -31.50
CA MET A 719 -4.36 6.62 -31.83
C MET A 719 -4.95 6.34 -33.22
N ILE A 720 -4.11 6.03 -34.22
CA ILE A 720 -4.60 5.58 -35.54
C ILE A 720 -5.45 4.32 -35.40
N GLY A 721 -5.01 3.35 -34.60
CA GLY A 721 -5.80 2.14 -34.32
C GLY A 721 -7.17 2.44 -33.70
N LEU A 722 -7.24 3.39 -32.77
CA LEU A 722 -8.50 3.86 -32.20
C LEU A 722 -9.42 4.45 -33.28
N ARG A 723 -8.90 5.33 -34.15
CA ARG A 723 -9.67 5.94 -35.24
C ARG A 723 -10.25 4.91 -36.20
N VAL A 724 -9.44 3.93 -36.61
CA VAL A 724 -9.87 2.83 -37.50
C VAL A 724 -11.00 2.02 -36.87
N ALA A 725 -10.87 1.65 -35.59
CA ALA A 725 -11.90 0.90 -34.88
C ALA A 725 -13.19 1.72 -34.66
N ALA A 726 -13.05 3.02 -34.39
CA ALA A 726 -14.15 3.96 -34.25
C ALA A 726 -14.91 4.18 -35.57
N ALA A 727 -14.21 4.14 -36.70
CA ALA A 727 -14.80 4.19 -38.04
C ALA A 727 -15.56 2.89 -38.44
N GLY A 728 -15.60 1.89 -37.55
CA GLY A 728 -16.35 0.64 -37.79
C GLY A 728 -15.52 -0.49 -38.39
N HIS A 729 -14.21 -0.31 -38.56
CA HIS A 729 -13.35 -1.34 -39.14
C HIS A 729 -12.66 -2.22 -38.09
N GLN A 730 -12.54 -3.52 -38.38
CA GLN A 730 -11.76 -4.45 -37.56
C GLN A 730 -10.26 -4.22 -37.78
N LEU A 731 -9.49 -4.19 -36.70
CA LEU A 731 -8.05 -3.90 -36.71
C LEU A 731 -7.21 -5.18 -36.87
N THR A 732 -7.45 -5.91 -37.94
CA THR A 732 -6.72 -7.14 -38.28
C THR A 732 -5.21 -6.88 -38.45
N LEU A 733 -4.38 -7.92 -38.37
CA LEU A 733 -2.93 -7.80 -38.54
C LEU A 733 -2.52 -7.19 -39.90
N SER A 734 -3.28 -7.44 -40.97
CA SER A 734 -3.05 -6.81 -42.28
C SER A 734 -3.36 -5.31 -42.21
N ARG A 735 -4.53 -4.94 -41.70
CA ARG A 735 -4.95 -3.54 -41.60
C ARG A 735 -4.04 -2.71 -40.71
N GLN A 736 -3.51 -3.28 -39.62
CA GLN A 736 -2.50 -2.60 -38.79
C GLN A 736 -1.28 -2.19 -39.60
N LYS A 737 -0.81 -3.04 -40.52
CA LYS A 737 0.33 -2.72 -41.39
C LYS A 737 -0.04 -1.65 -42.42
N ASP A 738 -1.20 -1.78 -43.06
CA ASP A 738 -1.64 -0.89 -44.13
C ASP A 738 -1.89 0.54 -43.64
N GLU A 739 -2.48 0.70 -42.44
CA GLU A 739 -2.84 2.00 -41.85
C GLU A 739 -1.70 2.60 -40.98
N GLY A 740 -0.62 1.84 -40.73
CA GLY A 740 0.38 2.22 -39.72
C GLY A 740 -0.18 2.21 -38.28
N ALA A 741 -1.28 1.50 -38.05
CA ALA A 741 -1.96 1.40 -36.77
C ALA A 741 -1.34 0.31 -35.87
N ARG A 742 -1.53 0.42 -34.56
CA ARG A 742 -1.13 -0.61 -33.59
C ARG A 742 -2.18 -0.84 -32.51
N VAL A 743 -2.38 -2.11 -32.15
CA VAL A 743 -3.07 -2.48 -30.91
C VAL A 743 -2.14 -2.22 -29.72
N PHE A 744 -2.63 -1.51 -28.70
CA PHE A 744 -1.88 -1.32 -27.46
C PHE A 744 -1.89 -2.61 -26.61
N LEU A 745 -0.71 -3.19 -26.46
CA LEU A 745 -0.41 -4.32 -25.58
C LEU A 745 0.74 -3.93 -24.65
N GLY A 746 0.66 -4.28 -23.37
CA GLY A 746 1.67 -3.96 -22.36
C GLY A 746 2.75 -5.03 -22.22
N TRP A 747 2.46 -6.28 -22.60
CA TRP A 747 3.42 -7.38 -22.55
C TRP A 747 4.12 -7.59 -23.88
N THR A 748 5.41 -7.91 -23.79
CA THR A 748 6.23 -8.27 -24.94
C THR A 748 7.38 -9.18 -24.50
N THR A 749 7.85 -10.02 -25.41
CA THR A 749 9.05 -10.85 -25.25
C THR A 749 10.33 -10.11 -25.64
N GLU A 750 10.21 -8.95 -26.30
CA GLU A 750 11.31 -8.11 -26.76
C GLU A 750 11.28 -6.75 -26.05
N ARG A 751 12.11 -5.80 -26.49
CA ARG A 751 12.05 -4.42 -25.99
C ARG A 751 10.74 -3.78 -26.44
N HIS A 752 9.95 -3.28 -25.50
CA HIS A 752 8.70 -2.60 -25.84
C HIS A 752 9.00 -1.33 -26.64
N TRP A 753 8.28 -1.14 -27.74
CA TRP A 753 8.43 -0.01 -28.68
C TRP A 753 8.15 1.38 -28.08
N LEU A 754 7.60 1.46 -26.87
CA LEU A 754 7.42 2.70 -26.10
C LEU A 754 8.57 2.97 -25.13
N MET A 755 9.59 2.11 -25.08
CA MET A 755 10.79 2.42 -24.29
C MET A 755 11.69 3.34 -25.11
N PRO A 756 12.20 4.45 -24.52
CA PRO A 756 13.23 5.26 -25.18
C PRO A 756 14.43 4.37 -25.50
N LEU A 757 15.10 4.61 -26.63
CA LEU A 757 16.24 3.85 -27.13
C LEU A 757 17.44 3.84 -26.17
#